data_AF-Q7NJS4-F1
#
_entry.id   AF-Q7NJS4-F1
#
_cell.length_a   1.000
_cell.length_b   1.000
_cell.length_c   1.000
_cell.angle_alpha   90.00
_cell.angle_beta   90.00
_cell.angle_gamma   90.00
#
_symmetry.space_group_name_H-M   'P 1'
#
loop_
_entity.id
_entity.type
_entity.pdbx_description
1 polymer ?
#
loop_
_entity_poly.entity_id
_entity_poly.type
_entity_poly.pdbx_seq_one_letter_code
_entity_poly.pdbx_strand_id
1 'polypeptide(L)'
;MRSGLRYLMCSPTHYEVDYIINPWMEGNVHRSSREEAARQWEGLHKILDELADVQLVEPAPGWPDMVFTANAGLVLDKNVVLSRFFHPERQGEEPHFREWFEAQGYVVCELPTKIAFEGAGDALLDREGRWLWAGYGFRSSLESHPYLAKYLDIEVLSLRLVDERFYHLDTCFCPLSDGYLLYYPPAFDDTSNRLIESRVSPDKRLVVGEVDAVNFACNAVNVERTVIVNQVTPGLAARLASCNFAVRETPLSEFLKAGGAAKCLTLRLTEPRTVEMPQVQVATRNVEMQGHLLDSALMTEVIDLILKGGASFQILDFKVGQRRQDTSYTRLQVTAPTAETLESVLTQLIDRGAVLAEEAVRDAELQAATQDGVAPQDFFVTSIYPTEVRLGGRWVVVAHQRMDGAIVVEPETGTARCALLRDIKAGERVVTGVEGIRTRHQKALPDREREEFSFMASGVSSERRVELVVEQVAWQLRRLRTQGGKAVVVAGPVVIHTGGGAHLANLIREGYVQALLGGNAIAVHDIEQAFHGTSLGVDLQRGVVIQGGHRHHLKTINLIRRCGSIAAAVEQGVLHSGIFYECVKAGVPFSLAGSIRDDGPLPDTEMDLIQAQTDYARLIEGADLILMLSSMLHSIGVGNMTPAGVKLVCVDINPAVVTKLADRGSVESVGVVTDVGLFLSLLVRQLHYLDH
;
A
#
# COMPACT_ATOMS: atom_id res chain seq x y z
N MET A 1 -21.15 -24.62 -28.59
CA MET A 1 -21.65 -25.56 -27.57
C MET A 1 -21.73 -24.77 -26.28
N ARG A 2 -22.81 -24.91 -25.50
CA ARG A 2 -22.85 -24.30 -24.15
C ARG A 2 -21.72 -24.91 -23.33
N SER A 3 -20.98 -24.07 -22.61
CA SER A 3 -19.98 -24.55 -21.66
C SER A 3 -20.67 -25.42 -20.59
N GLY A 4 -19.95 -26.35 -19.96
CA GLY A 4 -20.48 -27.11 -18.82
C GLY A 4 -20.67 -26.28 -17.55
N LEU A 5 -20.59 -24.96 -17.66
CA LEU A 5 -20.64 -24.02 -16.55
C LEU A 5 -22.09 -23.67 -16.21
N ARG A 6 -22.32 -23.46 -14.92
CA ARG A 6 -23.60 -23.09 -14.31
C ARG A 6 -23.43 -21.80 -13.52
N TYR A 7 -24.40 -20.90 -13.63
CA TYR A 7 -24.48 -19.65 -12.90
C TYR A 7 -25.83 -19.52 -12.19
N LEU A 8 -25.85 -18.83 -11.05
CA LEU A 8 -27.06 -18.37 -10.37
C LEU A 8 -27.23 -16.88 -10.66
N MET A 9 -28.48 -16.47 -10.93
CA MET A 9 -28.92 -15.08 -11.03
C MET A 9 -30.26 -14.90 -10.29
N CYS A 10 -30.66 -13.66 -10.04
CA CYS A 10 -31.97 -13.32 -9.48
C CYS A 10 -32.61 -12.20 -10.31
N SER A 11 -33.89 -12.35 -10.64
CA SER A 11 -34.65 -11.36 -11.41
C SER A 11 -34.79 -10.03 -10.66
N PRO A 12 -34.73 -8.87 -11.33
CA PRO A 12 -34.89 -7.54 -10.71
C PRO A 12 -36.35 -7.17 -10.41
N THR A 13 -37.24 -8.14 -10.19
CA THR A 13 -38.69 -7.93 -9.97
C THR A 13 -38.98 -6.97 -8.81
N HIS A 14 -38.14 -7.00 -7.78
CA HIS A 14 -38.25 -6.15 -6.58
C HIS A 14 -37.06 -5.19 -6.43
N TYR A 15 -36.27 -5.00 -7.49
CA TYR A 15 -35.07 -4.15 -7.45
C TYR A 15 -35.43 -2.67 -7.28
N GLU A 16 -34.77 -2.02 -6.34
CA GLU A 16 -34.80 -0.58 -6.09
C GLU A 16 -33.57 -0.17 -5.27
N VAL A 17 -33.17 1.10 -5.32
CA VAL A 17 -32.22 1.64 -4.34
C VAL A 17 -33.03 2.21 -3.17
N ASP A 18 -33.21 1.41 -2.12
CA ASP A 18 -34.04 1.77 -0.95
C ASP A 18 -33.25 2.43 0.19
N TYR A 19 -31.93 2.23 0.23
CA TYR A 19 -31.04 2.66 1.30
C TYR A 19 -29.63 2.94 0.76
N ILE A 20 -28.72 3.39 1.63
CA ILE A 20 -27.33 3.70 1.29
C ILE A 20 -26.41 2.91 2.22
N ILE A 21 -25.74 1.90 1.66
CA ILE A 21 -24.76 1.05 2.35
C ILE A 21 -23.41 0.97 1.61
N ASN A 22 -23.25 1.78 0.56
CA ASN A 22 -22.00 2.00 -0.16
C ASN A 22 -22.02 3.38 -0.86
N PRO A 23 -20.86 3.92 -1.27
CA PRO A 23 -20.78 5.25 -1.87
C PRO A 23 -21.56 5.44 -3.18
N TRP A 24 -21.82 4.37 -3.94
CA TRP A 24 -22.52 4.46 -5.23
C TRP A 24 -24.03 4.68 -5.06
N MET A 25 -24.60 4.23 -3.95
CA MET A 25 -26.01 4.44 -3.61
C MET A 25 -26.31 5.88 -3.20
N GLU A 26 -25.29 6.64 -2.80
CA GLU A 26 -25.44 8.04 -2.38
C GLU A 26 -26.08 8.88 -3.50
N GLY A 27 -27.17 9.56 -3.19
CA GLY A 27 -27.93 10.36 -4.17
C GLY A 27 -28.73 9.56 -5.20
N ASN A 28 -28.79 8.22 -5.10
CA ASN A 28 -29.53 7.34 -6.01
C ASN A 28 -30.79 6.69 -5.43
N VAL A 29 -31.10 6.94 -4.15
CA VAL A 29 -32.31 6.43 -3.47
C VAL A 29 -33.58 6.78 -4.27
N HIS A 30 -34.38 5.77 -4.60
CA HIS A 30 -35.58 5.85 -5.45
C HIS A 30 -35.36 6.48 -6.84
N ARG A 31 -34.14 6.43 -7.38
CA ARG A 31 -33.81 6.91 -8.74
C ARG A 31 -33.53 5.78 -9.74
N SER A 32 -33.79 4.53 -9.36
CA SER A 32 -33.75 3.37 -10.26
C SER A 32 -34.99 3.32 -11.15
N SER A 33 -34.82 3.03 -12.43
CA SER A 33 -35.91 2.72 -13.36
C SER A 33 -36.08 1.20 -13.44
N ARG A 34 -37.18 0.68 -12.91
CA ARG A 34 -37.44 -0.79 -12.89
C ARG A 34 -37.55 -1.37 -14.30
N GLU A 35 -38.15 -0.62 -15.24
CA GLU A 35 -38.25 -1.04 -16.65
C GLU A 35 -36.87 -1.15 -17.30
N GLU A 36 -36.01 -0.15 -17.08
CA GLU A 36 -34.67 -0.15 -17.63
C GLU A 36 -33.78 -1.21 -16.95
N ALA A 37 -33.91 -1.39 -15.63
CA ALA A 37 -33.21 -2.44 -14.90
C ALA A 37 -33.58 -3.83 -15.40
N ALA A 38 -34.88 -4.09 -15.65
CA ALA A 38 -35.34 -5.34 -16.25
C ALA A 38 -34.73 -5.56 -17.64
N ARG A 39 -34.77 -4.54 -18.51
CA ARG A 39 -34.17 -4.60 -19.86
C ARG A 39 -32.67 -4.88 -19.84
N GLN A 40 -31.94 -4.21 -18.95
CA GLN A 40 -30.50 -4.36 -18.79
C GLN A 40 -30.13 -5.75 -18.24
N TRP A 41 -30.86 -6.22 -17.24
CA TRP A 41 -30.69 -7.57 -16.69
C TRP A 41 -31.00 -8.67 -17.70
N GLU A 42 -32.08 -8.53 -18.48
CA GLU A 42 -32.42 -9.46 -19.56
C GLU A 42 -31.32 -9.52 -20.63
N GLY A 43 -30.68 -8.38 -20.92
CA GLY A 43 -29.52 -8.30 -21.81
C GLY A 43 -28.36 -9.18 -21.31
N LEU A 44 -27.99 -9.03 -20.04
CA LEU A 44 -26.95 -9.86 -19.41
C LEU A 44 -27.34 -11.34 -19.37
N HIS A 45 -28.55 -11.64 -18.90
CA HIS A 45 -29.08 -13.01 -18.79
C HIS A 45 -29.05 -13.71 -20.16
N LYS A 46 -29.49 -13.04 -21.22
CA LYS A 46 -29.47 -13.59 -22.58
C LYS A 46 -28.06 -13.89 -23.07
N ILE A 47 -27.11 -12.96 -22.88
CA ILE A 47 -25.71 -13.18 -23.28
C ILE A 47 -25.12 -14.36 -22.51
N LEU A 48 -25.43 -14.50 -21.23
CA LEU A 48 -24.91 -15.58 -20.39
C LEU A 48 -25.53 -16.94 -20.73
N ASP A 49 -26.85 -17.01 -20.98
CA ASP A 49 -27.57 -18.24 -21.36
C ASP A 49 -27.18 -18.76 -22.76
N GLU A 50 -26.60 -17.91 -23.62
CA GLU A 50 -25.95 -18.35 -24.86
C GLU A 50 -24.67 -19.17 -24.58
N LEU A 51 -23.99 -18.92 -23.46
CA LEU A 51 -22.65 -19.41 -23.17
C LEU A 51 -22.62 -20.47 -22.04
N ALA A 52 -23.57 -20.45 -21.11
CA ALA A 52 -23.61 -21.28 -19.91
C ALA A 52 -25.06 -21.60 -19.50
N ASP A 53 -25.23 -22.51 -18.53
CA ASP A 53 -26.52 -22.78 -17.88
C ASP A 53 -26.78 -21.72 -16.80
N VAL A 54 -27.95 -21.07 -16.84
CA VAL A 54 -28.33 -20.03 -15.88
C VAL A 54 -29.53 -20.52 -15.05
N GLN A 55 -29.32 -20.58 -13.75
CA GLN A 55 -30.33 -20.90 -12.74
C GLN A 55 -30.81 -19.62 -12.08
N LEU A 56 -32.08 -19.60 -11.67
CA LEU A 56 -32.69 -18.46 -11.01
C LEU A 56 -33.08 -18.79 -9.57
N VAL A 57 -32.83 -17.86 -8.67
CA VAL A 57 -33.47 -17.81 -7.35
C VAL A 57 -34.70 -16.90 -7.42
N GLU A 58 -35.74 -17.25 -6.68
CA GLU A 58 -36.95 -16.45 -6.59
C GLU A 58 -36.67 -15.12 -5.87
N PRO A 59 -37.02 -13.96 -6.46
CA PRO A 59 -36.83 -12.67 -5.82
C PRO A 59 -37.81 -12.51 -4.65
N ALA A 60 -37.35 -11.94 -3.54
CA ALA A 60 -38.19 -11.70 -2.37
C ALA A 60 -38.52 -10.19 -2.18
N PRO A 61 -39.79 -9.84 -1.89
CA PRO A 61 -40.15 -8.45 -1.58
C PRO A 61 -39.41 -7.94 -0.33
N GLY A 62 -38.95 -6.68 -0.39
CA GLY A 62 -38.22 -6.03 0.71
C GLY A 62 -36.71 -6.28 0.74
N TRP A 63 -36.21 -7.13 -0.17
CA TRP A 63 -34.78 -7.44 -0.31
C TRP A 63 -34.30 -7.10 -1.74
N PRO A 64 -34.23 -5.81 -2.10
CA PRO A 64 -33.98 -5.39 -3.48
C PRO A 64 -32.60 -5.84 -4.01
N ASP A 65 -31.62 -6.00 -3.12
CA ASP A 65 -30.26 -6.40 -3.45
C ASP A 65 -30.08 -7.91 -3.69
N MET A 66 -31.14 -8.74 -3.57
CA MET A 66 -31.08 -10.17 -3.93
C MET A 66 -30.65 -10.42 -5.38
N VAL A 67 -30.82 -9.42 -6.26
CA VAL A 67 -30.28 -9.43 -7.63
C VAL A 67 -28.77 -9.69 -7.66
N PHE A 68 -28.04 -9.26 -6.62
CA PHE A 68 -26.59 -9.39 -6.50
C PHE A 68 -26.19 -10.75 -5.92
N THR A 69 -26.48 -11.80 -6.70
CA THR A 69 -26.26 -13.20 -6.31
C THR A 69 -24.79 -13.57 -6.08
N ALA A 70 -23.82 -12.78 -6.58
CA ALA A 70 -22.42 -12.97 -6.22
C ALA A 70 -22.19 -12.97 -4.70
N ASN A 71 -23.01 -12.23 -3.97
CA ASN A 71 -22.94 -12.16 -2.52
C ASN A 71 -23.78 -13.23 -1.81
N ALA A 72 -24.38 -14.20 -2.50
CA ALA A 72 -25.15 -15.27 -1.85
C ALA A 72 -24.26 -16.21 -1.02
N GLY A 73 -23.02 -16.41 -1.46
CA GLY A 73 -22.04 -17.26 -0.81
C GLY A 73 -20.84 -17.54 -1.72
N LEU A 74 -19.96 -18.43 -1.28
CA LEU A 74 -18.82 -18.89 -2.07
C LEU A 74 -18.90 -20.40 -2.25
N VAL A 75 -18.97 -20.82 -3.52
CA VAL A 75 -19.14 -22.22 -3.91
C VAL A 75 -17.79 -22.81 -4.33
N LEU A 76 -17.46 -23.99 -3.82
CA LEU A 76 -16.40 -24.85 -4.35
C LEU A 76 -16.83 -26.32 -4.20
N ASP A 77 -16.80 -27.07 -5.28
CA ASP A 77 -17.36 -28.42 -5.38
C ASP A 77 -18.84 -28.47 -4.93
N LYS A 78 -19.12 -29.23 -3.86
CA LYS A 78 -20.44 -29.36 -3.23
C LYS A 78 -20.59 -28.50 -1.99
N ASN A 79 -19.54 -27.81 -1.56
CA ASN A 79 -19.58 -26.96 -0.38
C ASN A 79 -19.92 -25.53 -0.79
N VAL A 80 -20.72 -24.86 0.03
CA VAL A 80 -20.95 -23.43 -0.07
C VAL A 80 -20.73 -22.80 1.29
N VAL A 81 -19.85 -21.82 1.39
CA VAL A 81 -19.82 -20.94 2.57
C VAL A 81 -20.87 -19.87 2.34
N LEU A 82 -21.95 -19.94 3.11
CA LEU A 82 -23.04 -18.97 3.01
C LEU A 82 -22.53 -17.60 3.45
N SER A 83 -22.96 -16.55 2.75
CA SER A 83 -22.66 -15.20 3.18
C SER A 83 -23.33 -14.86 4.51
N ARG A 84 -22.67 -13.98 5.26
CA ARG A 84 -23.20 -13.30 6.43
C ARG A 84 -22.96 -11.81 6.24
N PHE A 85 -24.03 -11.08 5.96
CA PHE A 85 -23.95 -9.69 5.51
C PHE A 85 -23.56 -8.77 6.66
N PHE A 86 -22.68 -7.80 6.37
CA PHE A 86 -22.26 -6.80 7.35
C PHE A 86 -23.42 -5.86 7.71
N HIS A 87 -24.19 -5.45 6.70
CA HIS A 87 -25.31 -4.52 6.83
C HIS A 87 -26.64 -5.24 7.12
N PRO A 88 -27.40 -4.82 8.15
CA PRO A 88 -28.72 -5.36 8.46
C PRO A 88 -29.70 -5.34 7.28
N GLU A 89 -29.57 -4.36 6.39
CA GLU A 89 -30.39 -4.18 5.19
C GLU A 89 -30.34 -5.39 4.24
N ARG A 90 -29.25 -6.18 4.26
CA ARG A 90 -29.08 -7.38 3.42
C ARG A 90 -29.15 -8.70 4.18
N GLN A 91 -29.16 -8.69 5.51
CA GLN A 91 -29.18 -9.92 6.33
C GLN A 91 -30.45 -10.76 6.11
N GLY A 92 -31.55 -10.15 5.66
CA GLY A 92 -32.77 -10.86 5.31
C GLY A 92 -32.68 -11.70 4.02
N GLU A 93 -31.61 -11.55 3.24
CA GLU A 93 -31.35 -12.37 2.05
C GLU A 93 -30.79 -13.76 2.41
N GLU A 94 -30.10 -13.88 3.56
CA GLU A 94 -29.40 -15.11 3.98
C GLU A 94 -30.31 -16.35 3.99
N PRO A 95 -31.56 -16.30 4.52
CA PRO A 95 -32.45 -17.45 4.52
C PRO A 95 -32.86 -17.89 3.11
N HIS A 96 -33.08 -16.95 2.19
CA HIS A 96 -33.48 -17.26 0.81
C HIS A 96 -32.35 -17.95 0.03
N PHE A 97 -31.12 -17.45 0.17
CA PHE A 97 -29.96 -18.09 -0.45
C PHE A 97 -29.67 -19.46 0.16
N ARG A 98 -29.79 -19.61 1.49
CA ARG A 98 -29.66 -20.92 2.15
C ARG A 98 -30.65 -21.93 1.59
N GLU A 99 -31.94 -21.59 1.59
CA GLU A 99 -33.00 -22.48 1.13
C GLU A 99 -32.74 -22.93 -0.31
N TRP A 100 -32.30 -21.99 -1.17
CA TRP A 100 -31.93 -22.30 -2.55
C TRP A 100 -30.74 -23.27 -2.62
N PHE A 101 -29.65 -23.03 -1.88
CA PHE A 101 -28.48 -23.92 -1.90
C PHE A 101 -28.79 -25.32 -1.37
N GLU A 102 -29.56 -25.43 -0.29
CA GLU A 102 -30.00 -26.71 0.29
C GLU A 102 -30.87 -27.49 -0.70
N ALA A 103 -31.82 -26.81 -1.36
CA ALA A 103 -32.69 -27.42 -2.37
C ALA A 103 -31.90 -27.92 -3.60
N GLN A 104 -30.78 -27.28 -3.93
CA GLN A 104 -29.88 -27.70 -5.01
C GLN A 104 -28.85 -28.76 -4.57
N GLY A 105 -28.87 -29.19 -3.30
CA GLY A 105 -28.04 -30.27 -2.78
C GLY A 105 -26.62 -29.87 -2.38
N TYR A 106 -26.36 -28.58 -2.16
CA TYR A 106 -25.09 -28.10 -1.61
C TYR A 106 -25.01 -28.34 -0.09
N VAL A 107 -23.79 -28.54 0.40
CA VAL A 107 -23.46 -28.56 1.82
C VAL A 107 -23.21 -27.13 2.28
N VAL A 108 -24.18 -26.56 2.98
CA VAL A 108 -24.11 -25.17 3.46
C VAL A 108 -23.26 -25.10 4.73
N CYS A 109 -22.15 -24.37 4.65
CA CYS A 109 -21.25 -24.08 5.75
C CYS A 109 -21.51 -22.65 6.24
N GLU A 110 -21.72 -22.49 7.54
CA GLU A 110 -21.97 -21.18 8.14
C GLU A 110 -20.78 -20.68 8.96
N LEU A 111 -20.54 -19.38 8.87
CA LEU A 111 -19.63 -18.67 9.76
C LEU A 111 -20.28 -18.41 11.13
N PRO A 112 -19.49 -18.11 12.17
CA PRO A 112 -20.01 -17.57 13.42
C PRO A 112 -20.85 -16.29 13.24
N THR A 113 -21.77 -16.00 14.16
CA THR A 113 -22.76 -14.89 14.04
C THR A 113 -22.18 -13.49 13.98
N LYS A 114 -20.92 -13.29 14.40
CA LYS A 114 -20.25 -11.98 14.45
C LYS A 114 -19.16 -11.79 13.40
N ILE A 115 -19.01 -12.73 12.47
CA ILE A 115 -17.99 -12.67 11.42
C ILE A 115 -18.72 -12.45 10.10
N ALA A 116 -18.50 -11.28 9.49
CA ALA A 116 -19.10 -10.93 8.21
C ALA A 116 -18.28 -11.52 7.05
N PHE A 117 -18.97 -11.95 6.00
CA PHE A 117 -18.40 -12.45 4.75
C PHE A 117 -19.45 -12.35 3.65
N GLU A 118 -19.11 -11.71 2.53
CA GLU A 118 -20.08 -11.41 1.46
C GLU A 118 -19.81 -12.17 0.16
N GLY A 119 -19.42 -13.45 0.31
CA GLY A 119 -19.48 -14.45 -0.74
C GLY A 119 -18.46 -14.25 -1.87
N ALA A 120 -18.83 -14.66 -3.08
CA ALA A 120 -17.99 -14.54 -4.26
C ALA A 120 -17.80 -13.09 -4.77
N GLY A 121 -18.51 -12.11 -4.18
CA GLY A 121 -18.20 -10.70 -4.36
C GLY A 121 -16.89 -10.31 -3.66
N ASP A 122 -16.61 -10.91 -2.50
CA ASP A 122 -15.39 -10.65 -1.73
C ASP A 122 -14.35 -11.76 -1.80
N ALA A 123 -14.66 -12.92 -2.36
CA ALA A 123 -13.72 -14.02 -2.51
C ALA A 123 -13.76 -14.63 -3.91
N LEU A 124 -12.67 -14.48 -4.66
CA LEU A 124 -12.58 -14.86 -6.06
C LEU A 124 -11.56 -15.98 -6.27
N LEU A 125 -12.01 -17.09 -6.83
CA LEU A 125 -11.15 -18.19 -7.18
C LEU A 125 -10.25 -17.84 -8.35
N ASP A 126 -8.99 -18.22 -8.23
CA ASP A 126 -8.13 -18.36 -9.40
C ASP A 126 -8.81 -19.28 -10.44
N ARG A 127 -8.69 -18.95 -11.74
CA ARG A 127 -9.40 -19.70 -12.80
C ARG A 127 -8.77 -21.05 -13.13
N GLU A 128 -7.55 -21.29 -12.68
CA GLU A 128 -6.93 -22.61 -12.68
C GLU A 128 -7.17 -23.36 -11.35
N GLY A 129 -7.96 -22.79 -10.43
CA GLY A 129 -8.34 -23.44 -9.17
C GLY A 129 -7.20 -23.64 -8.18
N ARG A 130 -6.11 -22.85 -8.31
CA ARG A 130 -4.90 -22.96 -7.48
C ARG A 130 -5.11 -22.45 -6.04
N TRP A 131 -5.75 -21.29 -5.92
CA TRP A 131 -6.01 -20.63 -4.63
C TRP A 131 -7.24 -19.72 -4.71
N LEU A 132 -7.66 -19.22 -3.55
CA LEU A 132 -8.73 -18.25 -3.37
C LEU A 132 -8.15 -16.88 -3.01
N TRP A 133 -8.51 -15.85 -3.76
CA TRP A 133 -8.26 -14.46 -3.36
C TRP A 133 -9.41 -13.98 -2.49
N ALA A 134 -9.15 -13.50 -1.27
CA ALA A 134 -10.17 -13.04 -0.34
C ALA A 134 -9.93 -11.59 0.09
N GLY A 135 -10.89 -10.73 -0.21
CA GLY A 135 -10.91 -9.32 0.11
C GLY A 135 -11.36 -9.05 1.55
N TYR A 136 -10.73 -8.08 2.21
CA TYR A 136 -11.18 -7.53 3.48
C TYR A 136 -10.95 -6.03 3.54
N GLY A 137 -11.66 -5.33 4.44
CA GLY A 137 -11.46 -3.91 4.70
C GLY A 137 -12.77 -3.15 4.93
N PHE A 138 -13.79 -3.43 4.13
CA PHE A 138 -15.10 -2.76 4.20
C PHE A 138 -16.25 -3.70 4.59
N ARG A 139 -16.33 -4.89 3.97
CA ARG A 139 -17.44 -5.83 4.13
C ARG A 139 -17.02 -7.10 4.84
N SER A 140 -16.29 -7.97 4.16
CA SER A 140 -15.80 -9.22 4.75
C SER A 140 -14.73 -8.97 5.81
N SER A 141 -14.83 -9.71 6.92
CA SER A 141 -13.86 -9.65 8.03
C SER A 141 -12.66 -10.56 7.74
N LEU A 142 -11.45 -10.12 8.10
CA LEU A 142 -10.22 -10.91 7.93
C LEU A 142 -10.29 -12.26 8.67
N GLU A 143 -11.02 -12.31 9.79
CA GLU A 143 -11.28 -13.50 10.59
C GLU A 143 -12.09 -14.57 9.85
N SER A 144 -12.76 -14.23 8.75
CA SER A 144 -13.50 -15.19 7.93
C SER A 144 -12.56 -16.08 7.08
N HIS A 145 -11.39 -15.57 6.69
CA HIS A 145 -10.51 -16.22 5.72
C HIS A 145 -10.00 -17.61 6.18
N PRO A 146 -9.62 -17.82 7.46
CA PRO A 146 -9.26 -19.16 7.95
C PRO A 146 -10.42 -20.17 7.87
N TYR A 147 -11.67 -19.72 8.02
CA TYR A 147 -12.83 -20.59 7.85
C TYR A 147 -13.05 -20.94 6.38
N LEU A 148 -12.84 -19.99 5.45
CA LEU A 148 -12.89 -20.27 4.01
C LEU A 148 -11.89 -21.36 3.63
N ALA A 149 -10.64 -21.20 4.07
CA ALA A 149 -9.58 -22.18 3.83
C ALA A 149 -9.94 -23.56 4.38
N LYS A 150 -10.53 -23.61 5.59
CA LYS A 150 -10.91 -24.87 6.24
C LYS A 150 -12.13 -25.53 5.59
N TYR A 151 -13.18 -24.77 5.29
CA TYR A 151 -14.45 -25.29 4.78
C TYR A 151 -14.37 -25.66 3.30
N LEU A 152 -13.57 -24.92 2.53
CA LEU A 152 -13.40 -25.15 1.09
C LEU A 152 -12.11 -25.91 0.74
N ASP A 153 -11.22 -26.13 1.71
CA ASP A 153 -9.98 -26.90 1.55
C ASP A 153 -9.11 -26.35 0.41
N ILE A 154 -8.78 -25.06 0.51
CA ILE A 154 -8.02 -24.29 -0.49
C ILE A 154 -7.08 -23.28 0.17
N GLU A 155 -5.94 -22.95 -0.47
CA GLU A 155 -5.09 -21.82 -0.05
C GLU A 155 -5.87 -20.50 -0.18
N VAL A 156 -5.81 -19.65 0.85
CA VAL A 156 -6.49 -18.35 0.86
C VAL A 156 -5.47 -17.22 0.96
N LEU A 157 -5.47 -16.34 -0.03
CA LEU A 157 -4.64 -15.15 -0.14
C LEU A 157 -5.45 -13.90 0.21
N SER A 158 -5.07 -13.20 1.26
CA SER A 158 -5.83 -12.05 1.78
C SER A 158 -5.41 -10.75 1.10
N LEU A 159 -6.37 -10.00 0.57
CA LEU A 159 -6.16 -8.70 -0.08
C LEU A 159 -6.95 -7.62 0.66
N ARG A 160 -6.26 -6.54 1.07
CA ARG A 160 -6.87 -5.40 1.74
C ARG A 160 -7.38 -4.39 0.73
N LEU A 161 -8.68 -4.13 0.77
CA LEU A 161 -9.33 -3.06 0.01
C LEU A 161 -9.17 -1.74 0.77
N VAL A 162 -8.84 -0.67 0.03
CA VAL A 162 -8.51 0.64 0.63
C VAL A 162 -9.30 1.82 0.07
N ASP A 163 -9.99 1.62 -1.06
CA ASP A 163 -10.84 2.61 -1.71
C ASP A 163 -12.31 2.21 -1.52
N GLU A 164 -13.08 3.05 -0.82
CA GLU A 164 -14.48 2.78 -0.49
C GLU A 164 -15.39 2.65 -1.72
N ARG A 165 -14.98 3.19 -2.87
CA ARG A 165 -15.68 2.99 -4.15
C ARG A 165 -15.60 1.53 -4.59
N PHE A 166 -14.55 0.82 -4.21
CA PHE A 166 -14.30 -0.59 -4.56
C PHE A 166 -14.43 -1.47 -3.31
N TYR A 167 -15.61 -1.41 -2.68
CA TYR A 167 -15.88 -2.01 -1.37
C TYR A 167 -15.97 -3.55 -1.35
N HIS A 168 -16.17 -4.16 -2.51
CA HIS A 168 -16.06 -5.61 -2.74
C HIS A 168 -14.90 -5.93 -3.67
N LEU A 169 -14.25 -7.07 -3.45
CA LEU A 169 -13.10 -7.49 -4.26
C LEU A 169 -13.42 -7.56 -5.76
N ASP A 170 -14.59 -8.06 -6.14
CA ASP A 170 -15.03 -8.23 -7.52
C ASP A 170 -15.29 -6.92 -8.28
N THR A 171 -15.29 -5.78 -7.60
CA THR A 171 -15.42 -4.46 -8.24
C THR A 171 -14.11 -3.95 -8.82
N CYS A 172 -12.98 -4.45 -8.32
CA CYS A 172 -11.64 -4.02 -8.69
C CYS A 172 -10.68 -5.17 -9.05
N PHE A 173 -11.11 -6.43 -8.97
CA PHE A 173 -10.30 -7.62 -9.21
C PHE A 173 -11.09 -8.70 -9.96
N CYS A 174 -10.51 -9.29 -11.00
CA CYS A 174 -11.15 -10.33 -11.80
C CYS A 174 -10.13 -11.32 -12.37
N PRO A 175 -10.00 -12.49 -11.74
CA PRO A 175 -9.26 -13.62 -12.32
C PRO A 175 -9.92 -14.08 -13.62
N LEU A 176 -9.12 -14.19 -14.67
CA LEU A 176 -9.53 -14.62 -16.01
C LEU A 176 -8.89 -15.97 -16.36
N SER A 177 -9.46 -16.65 -17.36
CA SER A 177 -8.93 -17.91 -17.87
C SER A 177 -7.46 -17.78 -18.31
N ASP A 178 -6.71 -18.89 -18.28
CA ASP A 178 -5.27 -18.96 -18.61
C ASP A 178 -4.37 -18.07 -17.73
N GLY A 179 -4.75 -17.92 -16.46
CA GLY A 179 -3.96 -17.24 -15.44
C GLY A 179 -3.87 -15.71 -15.60
N TYR A 180 -4.66 -15.12 -16.50
CA TYR A 180 -4.74 -13.66 -16.63
C TYR A 180 -5.47 -13.05 -15.43
N LEU A 181 -5.10 -11.81 -15.10
CA LEU A 181 -5.75 -11.04 -14.04
C LEU A 181 -6.09 -9.65 -14.55
N LEU A 182 -7.37 -9.28 -14.52
CA LEU A 182 -7.84 -7.92 -14.73
C LEU A 182 -8.04 -7.27 -13.36
N TYR A 183 -7.29 -6.21 -13.04
CA TYR A 183 -7.40 -5.57 -11.73
C TYR A 183 -7.02 -4.08 -11.75
N TYR A 184 -7.51 -3.35 -10.75
CA TYR A 184 -7.23 -1.92 -10.52
C TYR A 184 -6.31 -1.77 -9.28
N PRO A 185 -4.98 -1.60 -9.46
CA PRO A 185 -4.01 -1.57 -8.36
C PRO A 185 -4.30 -0.56 -7.23
N PRO A 186 -4.79 0.68 -7.51
CA PRO A 186 -5.06 1.65 -6.44
C PRO A 186 -6.20 1.30 -5.49
N ALA A 187 -7.00 0.25 -5.76
CA ALA A 187 -7.99 -0.24 -4.80
C ALA A 187 -7.37 -1.06 -3.66
N PHE A 188 -6.07 -1.36 -3.72
CA PHE A 188 -5.34 -2.21 -2.78
C PHE A 188 -4.24 -1.45 -2.04
N ASP A 189 -3.88 -1.89 -0.83
CA ASP A 189 -2.65 -1.43 -0.18
C ASP A 189 -1.39 -2.05 -0.82
N ASP A 190 -0.22 -1.49 -0.51
CA ASP A 190 1.06 -1.94 -1.09
C ASP A 190 1.39 -3.41 -0.78
N THR A 191 0.99 -3.91 0.39
CA THR A 191 1.19 -5.32 0.76
C THR A 191 0.37 -6.24 -0.13
N SER A 192 -0.89 -5.88 -0.36
CA SER A 192 -1.81 -6.62 -1.24
C SER A 192 -1.37 -6.54 -2.70
N ASN A 193 -0.92 -5.36 -3.16
CA ASN A 193 -0.32 -5.22 -4.49
C ASN A 193 0.88 -6.15 -4.64
N ARG A 194 1.89 -6.08 -3.76
CA ARG A 194 3.06 -6.98 -3.82
C ARG A 194 2.69 -8.47 -3.81
N LEU A 195 1.68 -8.86 -3.03
CA LEU A 195 1.18 -10.23 -3.03
C LEU A 195 0.65 -10.62 -4.42
N ILE A 196 -0.15 -9.77 -5.06
CA ILE A 196 -0.63 -9.97 -6.44
C ILE A 196 0.55 -10.09 -7.40
N GLU A 197 1.52 -9.17 -7.35
CA GLU A 197 2.68 -9.15 -8.25
C GLU A 197 3.59 -10.37 -8.08
N SER A 198 3.68 -10.91 -6.86
CA SER A 198 4.45 -12.12 -6.56
C SER A 198 3.80 -13.39 -7.10
N ARG A 199 2.47 -13.40 -7.25
CA ARG A 199 1.67 -14.56 -7.66
C ARG A 199 1.28 -14.55 -9.13
N VAL A 200 1.20 -13.38 -9.76
CA VAL A 200 0.79 -13.19 -11.15
C VAL A 200 1.89 -12.48 -11.95
N SER A 201 2.40 -13.15 -12.97
CA SER A 201 3.48 -12.63 -13.80
C SER A 201 3.09 -11.32 -14.54
N PRO A 202 4.04 -10.40 -14.81
CA PRO A 202 3.74 -9.12 -15.45
C PRO A 202 2.98 -9.23 -16.78
N ASP A 203 3.27 -10.25 -17.60
CA ASP A 203 2.63 -10.50 -18.90
C ASP A 203 1.15 -10.96 -18.77
N LYS A 204 0.75 -11.42 -17.59
CA LYS A 204 -0.62 -11.85 -17.28
C LYS A 204 -1.43 -10.79 -16.53
N ARG A 205 -0.81 -9.68 -16.13
CA ARG A 205 -1.46 -8.58 -15.41
C ARG A 205 -2.04 -7.54 -16.38
N LEU A 206 -3.36 -7.52 -16.49
CA LEU A 206 -4.12 -6.53 -17.22
C LEU A 206 -4.55 -5.40 -16.26
N VAL A 207 -3.62 -4.47 -16.02
CA VAL A 207 -3.87 -3.28 -15.17
C VAL A 207 -4.94 -2.40 -15.80
N VAL A 208 -6.00 -2.11 -15.04
CA VAL A 208 -7.12 -1.25 -15.41
C VAL A 208 -6.83 0.20 -15.03
N GLY A 209 -7.18 1.16 -15.88
CA GLY A 209 -7.11 2.59 -15.55
C GLY A 209 -8.36 3.07 -14.82
N GLU A 210 -8.29 4.19 -14.11
CA GLU A 210 -9.41 4.67 -13.27
C GLU A 210 -10.72 4.85 -14.06
N VAL A 211 -10.67 5.35 -15.30
CA VAL A 211 -11.86 5.52 -16.16
C VAL A 211 -12.61 4.20 -16.39
N ASP A 212 -11.87 3.11 -16.61
CA ASP A 212 -12.45 1.78 -16.77
C ASP A 212 -12.91 1.21 -15.43
N ALA A 213 -12.13 1.43 -14.36
CA ALA A 213 -12.43 0.93 -13.03
C ALA A 213 -13.77 1.49 -12.50
N VAL A 214 -14.00 2.80 -12.59
CA VAL A 214 -15.27 3.42 -12.17
C VAL A 214 -16.47 3.05 -13.04
N ASN A 215 -16.24 2.51 -14.24
CA ASN A 215 -17.27 1.93 -15.09
C ASN A 215 -17.49 0.42 -14.82
N PHE A 216 -16.90 -0.09 -13.73
CA PHE A 216 -16.97 -1.48 -13.29
C PHE A 216 -16.37 -2.47 -14.30
N ALA A 217 -15.27 -2.11 -14.98
CA ALA A 217 -14.60 -2.99 -15.92
C ALA A 217 -14.07 -4.29 -15.26
N CYS A 218 -13.66 -4.24 -13.99
CA CYS A 218 -13.26 -5.44 -13.26
C CYS A 218 -14.45 -6.29 -12.81
N ASN A 219 -15.67 -5.73 -12.73
CA ASN A 219 -16.87 -6.49 -12.36
C ASN A 219 -17.42 -7.27 -13.55
N ALA A 220 -16.57 -8.13 -14.10
CA ALA A 220 -16.75 -8.83 -15.35
C ALA A 220 -17.07 -10.32 -15.13
N VAL A 221 -17.93 -10.88 -15.99
CA VAL A 221 -18.17 -12.33 -16.03
C VAL A 221 -17.25 -12.94 -17.06
N ASN A 222 -16.31 -13.79 -16.62
CA ASN A 222 -15.48 -14.59 -17.52
C ASN A 222 -16.09 -15.97 -17.76
N VAL A 223 -16.41 -16.25 -19.03
CA VAL A 223 -16.82 -17.57 -19.52
C VAL A 223 -15.80 -17.98 -20.59
N GLU A 224 -14.86 -18.84 -20.21
CA GLU A 224 -13.73 -19.26 -21.05
C GLU A 224 -13.00 -18.03 -21.65
N ARG A 225 -13.04 -17.86 -22.98
CA ARG A 225 -12.41 -16.73 -23.68
C ARG A 225 -13.35 -15.55 -23.93
N THR A 226 -14.53 -15.53 -23.32
CA THR A 226 -15.45 -14.39 -23.38
C THR A 226 -15.46 -13.65 -22.05
N VAL A 227 -15.40 -12.31 -22.12
CA VAL A 227 -15.49 -11.42 -20.97
C VAL A 227 -16.71 -10.52 -21.16
N ILE A 228 -17.71 -10.66 -20.30
CA ILE A 228 -18.94 -9.88 -20.33
C ILE A 228 -18.81 -8.75 -19.31
N VAL A 229 -18.99 -7.51 -19.75
CA VAL A 229 -18.75 -6.28 -18.96
C VAL A 229 -19.85 -5.26 -19.21
N ASN A 230 -19.98 -4.28 -18.31
CA ASN A 230 -20.83 -3.12 -18.53
C ASN A 230 -20.33 -2.28 -19.71
N GLN A 231 -19.13 -1.72 -19.56
CA GLN A 231 -18.48 -0.87 -20.55
C GLN A 231 -16.98 -0.84 -20.31
N VAL A 232 -16.19 -0.79 -21.39
CA VAL A 232 -14.74 -0.59 -21.35
C VAL A 232 -14.29 0.41 -22.41
N THR A 233 -13.15 1.05 -22.18
CA THR A 233 -12.51 1.93 -23.15
C THR A 233 -11.99 1.12 -24.34
N PRO A 234 -11.86 1.73 -25.53
CA PRO A 234 -11.25 1.07 -26.69
C PRO A 234 -9.84 0.53 -26.41
N GLY A 235 -9.08 1.21 -25.55
CA GLY A 235 -7.75 0.79 -25.14
C GLY A 235 -7.76 -0.51 -24.32
N LEU A 236 -8.65 -0.62 -23.34
CA LEU A 236 -8.79 -1.84 -22.55
C LEU A 236 -9.37 -3.00 -23.39
N ALA A 237 -10.36 -2.72 -24.24
CA ALA A 237 -10.91 -3.71 -25.17
C ALA A 237 -9.83 -4.28 -26.10
N ALA A 238 -8.97 -3.43 -26.67
CA ALA A 238 -7.87 -3.86 -27.52
C ALA A 238 -6.84 -4.72 -26.77
N ARG A 239 -6.54 -4.38 -25.50
CA ARG A 239 -5.64 -5.18 -24.66
C ARG A 239 -6.22 -6.57 -24.35
N LEU A 240 -7.50 -6.64 -23.98
CA LEU A 240 -8.20 -7.92 -23.79
C LEU A 240 -8.19 -8.77 -25.08
N ALA A 241 -8.49 -8.14 -26.23
CA ALA A 241 -8.46 -8.81 -27.52
C ALA A 241 -7.05 -9.33 -27.88
N SER A 242 -5.99 -8.58 -27.58
CA SER A 242 -4.60 -9.03 -27.80
C SER A 242 -4.22 -10.26 -26.98
N CYS A 243 -4.92 -10.49 -25.86
CA CYS A 243 -4.80 -11.67 -25.00
C CYS A 243 -5.80 -12.79 -25.40
N ASN A 244 -6.44 -12.66 -26.56
CA ASN A 244 -7.42 -13.59 -27.11
C ASN A 244 -8.71 -13.70 -26.28
N PHE A 245 -9.16 -12.59 -25.68
CA PHE A 245 -10.49 -12.48 -25.08
C PHE A 245 -11.45 -11.73 -25.99
N ALA A 246 -12.64 -12.29 -26.21
CA ALA A 246 -13.76 -11.61 -26.82
C ALA A 246 -14.51 -10.79 -25.77
N VAL A 247 -14.59 -9.47 -25.95
CA VAL A 247 -15.31 -8.58 -25.04
C VAL A 247 -16.76 -8.45 -25.51
N ARG A 248 -17.71 -8.71 -24.62
CA ARG A 248 -19.15 -8.47 -24.84
C ARG A 248 -19.64 -7.41 -23.86
N GLU A 249 -19.96 -6.23 -24.37
CA GLU A 249 -20.53 -5.15 -23.58
C GLU A 249 -22.06 -5.26 -23.51
N THR A 250 -22.62 -5.03 -22.34
CA THR A 250 -24.07 -4.90 -22.13
C THR A 250 -24.33 -3.81 -21.09
N PRO A 251 -25.19 -2.82 -21.36
CA PRO A 251 -25.42 -1.72 -20.42
C PRO A 251 -26.04 -2.26 -19.12
N LEU A 252 -25.46 -1.87 -17.99
CA LEU A 252 -25.89 -2.24 -16.63
C LEU A 252 -25.99 -1.00 -15.71
N SER A 253 -26.16 0.18 -16.29
CA SER A 253 -26.13 1.47 -15.59
C SER A 253 -27.12 1.57 -14.42
N GLU A 254 -28.27 0.88 -14.49
CA GLU A 254 -29.25 0.90 -13.39
C GLU A 254 -28.75 0.14 -12.17
N PHE A 255 -27.91 -0.89 -12.34
CA PHE A 255 -27.28 -1.65 -11.25
C PHE A 255 -26.04 -0.94 -10.71
N LEU A 256 -25.34 -0.16 -11.55
CA LEU A 256 -24.24 0.71 -11.10
C LEU A 256 -24.72 1.72 -10.04
N LYS A 257 -25.99 2.15 -10.08
CA LYS A 257 -26.59 3.02 -9.05
C LYS A 257 -26.63 2.38 -7.66
N ALA A 258 -26.64 1.05 -7.58
CA ALA A 258 -26.52 0.30 -6.33
C ALA A 258 -25.08 -0.16 -6.05
N GLY A 259 -24.14 0.15 -6.95
CA GLY A 259 -22.73 -0.21 -6.82
C GLY A 259 -22.40 -1.63 -7.25
N GLY A 260 -23.12 -2.19 -8.23
CA GLY A 260 -22.83 -3.51 -8.81
C GLY A 260 -22.98 -3.55 -10.34
N ALA A 261 -22.37 -4.54 -10.99
CA ALA A 261 -22.48 -4.74 -12.43
C ALA A 261 -22.56 -6.24 -12.80
N ALA A 262 -21.92 -6.66 -13.89
CA ALA A 262 -22.16 -7.98 -14.49
C ALA A 262 -21.79 -9.12 -13.54
N LYS A 263 -20.61 -9.05 -12.90
CA LYS A 263 -20.16 -10.08 -11.95
C LYS A 263 -21.04 -10.11 -10.71
N CYS A 264 -21.40 -8.98 -10.11
CA CYS A 264 -22.25 -8.95 -8.92
C CYS A 264 -23.61 -9.63 -9.15
N LEU A 265 -24.18 -9.49 -10.35
CA LEU A 265 -25.45 -10.11 -10.74
C LEU A 265 -25.38 -11.63 -10.96
N THR A 266 -24.20 -12.24 -10.85
CA THR A 266 -23.98 -13.65 -11.16
C THR A 266 -23.11 -14.37 -10.12
N LEU A 267 -23.51 -15.58 -9.74
CA LEU A 267 -22.65 -16.48 -8.98
C LEU A 267 -22.36 -17.73 -9.79
N ARG A 268 -21.08 -18.02 -10.04
CA ARG A 268 -20.69 -19.26 -10.71
C ARG A 268 -20.79 -20.42 -9.71
N LEU A 269 -21.50 -21.47 -10.13
CA LEU A 269 -21.85 -22.64 -9.31
C LEU A 269 -20.96 -23.87 -9.59
N THR A 270 -20.13 -23.77 -10.62
CA THR A 270 -19.29 -24.85 -11.15
C THR A 270 -17.86 -24.37 -11.22
N GLU A 271 -17.15 -24.56 -10.11
CA GLU A 271 -15.81 -24.04 -9.92
C GLU A 271 -14.74 -25.14 -10.06
N PRO A 272 -13.60 -24.84 -10.71
CA PRO A 272 -12.52 -25.80 -10.84
C PRO A 272 -11.77 -25.96 -9.51
N ARG A 273 -11.28 -27.17 -9.26
CA ARG A 273 -10.45 -27.48 -8.10
C ARG A 273 -9.14 -28.12 -8.54
N THR A 274 -8.05 -27.61 -7.98
CA THR A 274 -6.73 -28.24 -8.03
C THR A 274 -6.38 -28.73 -6.63
N VAL A 275 -5.89 -29.97 -6.51
CA VAL A 275 -5.61 -30.58 -5.19
C VAL A 275 -4.21 -30.17 -4.75
N GLU A 276 -4.12 -29.05 -4.03
CA GLU A 276 -2.93 -28.68 -3.26
C GLU A 276 -3.30 -28.58 -1.77
N MET A 277 -2.30 -28.74 -0.88
CA MET A 277 -2.55 -28.71 0.56
C MET A 277 -2.99 -27.31 1.02
N PRO A 278 -4.01 -27.18 1.88
CA PRO A 278 -4.45 -25.88 2.39
C PRO A 278 -3.33 -25.21 3.21
N GLN A 279 -2.97 -23.99 2.84
CA GLN A 279 -2.15 -23.09 3.64
C GLN A 279 -2.92 -21.80 3.93
N VAL A 280 -2.86 -21.35 5.19
CA VAL A 280 -3.42 -20.07 5.64
C VAL A 280 -2.26 -19.22 6.10
N GLN A 281 -2.10 -18.04 5.51
CA GLN A 281 -1.05 -17.08 5.90
C GLN A 281 -1.46 -16.19 7.10
N VAL A 282 -2.74 -16.19 7.46
CA VAL A 282 -3.28 -15.38 8.56
C VAL A 282 -2.67 -15.80 9.89
N ALA A 283 -2.07 -14.83 10.59
CA ALA A 283 -1.40 -15.04 11.87
C ALA A 283 -2.16 -14.31 12.99
N THR A 284 -2.23 -14.95 14.15
CA THR A 284 -2.95 -14.41 15.32
C THR A 284 -2.08 -14.45 16.58
N ARG A 285 -2.16 -13.40 17.40
CA ARG A 285 -1.49 -13.29 18.72
C ARG A 285 -2.35 -12.56 19.74
N ASN A 286 -2.23 -12.99 21.00
CA ASN A 286 -2.90 -12.33 22.13
C ASN A 286 -1.94 -11.34 22.80
N VAL A 287 -2.41 -10.13 23.03
CA VAL A 287 -1.71 -9.06 23.74
C VAL A 287 -2.51 -8.62 24.96
N GLU A 288 -1.81 -8.15 25.97
CA GLU A 288 -2.37 -7.60 27.20
C GLU A 288 -1.87 -6.19 27.42
N MET A 289 -2.72 -5.34 27.98
CA MET A 289 -2.36 -3.97 28.30
C MET A 289 -3.06 -3.53 29.58
N GLN A 290 -2.32 -2.77 30.40
CA GLN A 290 -2.82 -2.21 31.65
C GLN A 290 -2.49 -0.73 31.76
N GLY A 291 -3.47 0.10 32.09
CA GLY A 291 -3.29 1.56 32.21
C GLY A 291 -4.61 2.30 32.36
N HIS A 292 -4.60 3.62 32.21
CA HIS A 292 -5.83 4.43 32.16
C HIS A 292 -6.48 4.35 30.78
N LEU A 293 -6.88 3.14 30.37
CA LEU A 293 -7.23 2.80 28.98
C LEU A 293 -8.33 3.69 28.38
N LEU A 294 -9.30 4.10 29.19
CA LEU A 294 -10.42 4.96 28.79
C LEU A 294 -10.07 6.45 28.91
N ASP A 295 -9.52 6.87 30.05
CA ASP A 295 -9.30 8.30 30.34
C ASP A 295 -8.19 8.94 29.50
N SER A 296 -7.20 8.13 29.08
CA SER A 296 -6.05 8.60 28.29
C SER A 296 -6.20 8.35 26.79
N ALA A 297 -7.39 7.91 26.33
CA ALA A 297 -7.66 7.48 24.95
C ALA A 297 -6.73 6.35 24.42
N LEU A 298 -5.90 5.73 25.29
CA LEU A 298 -4.95 4.69 24.90
C LEU A 298 -5.61 3.49 24.22
N MET A 299 -6.83 3.12 24.63
CA MET A 299 -7.57 2.04 23.98
C MET A 299 -7.95 2.40 22.53
N THR A 300 -8.39 3.64 22.30
CA THR A 300 -8.73 4.15 20.97
C THR A 300 -7.49 4.17 20.08
N GLU A 301 -6.37 4.68 20.61
CA GLU A 301 -5.10 4.71 19.88
C GLU A 301 -4.60 3.31 19.50
N VAL A 302 -4.80 2.32 20.37
CA VAL A 302 -4.44 0.92 20.11
C VAL A 302 -5.34 0.27 19.05
N ILE A 303 -6.64 0.52 19.09
CA ILE A 303 -7.58 0.02 18.06
C ILE A 303 -7.23 0.61 16.70
N ASP A 304 -7.06 1.94 16.65
CA ASP A 304 -6.67 2.64 15.44
C ASP A 304 -5.36 2.09 14.89
N LEU A 305 -4.42 1.75 15.78
CA LEU A 305 -3.13 1.17 15.42
C LEU A 305 -3.25 -0.16 14.68
N ILE A 306 -4.07 -1.05 15.22
CA ILE A 306 -4.27 -2.38 14.65
C ILE A 306 -4.94 -2.26 13.28
N LEU A 307 -6.02 -1.48 13.19
CA LEU A 307 -6.77 -1.30 11.95
C LEU A 307 -5.94 -0.60 10.86
N LYS A 308 -5.21 0.47 11.20
CA LYS A 308 -4.33 1.16 10.23
C LYS A 308 -3.21 0.25 9.74
N GLY A 309 -2.63 -0.55 10.63
CA GLY A 309 -1.62 -1.57 10.31
C GLY A 309 -2.11 -2.72 9.43
N GLY A 310 -3.39 -2.75 9.03
CA GLY A 310 -3.93 -3.78 8.13
C GLY A 310 -4.28 -5.09 8.84
N ALA A 311 -4.29 -5.08 10.17
CA ALA A 311 -4.75 -6.16 11.02
C ALA A 311 -6.16 -5.89 11.53
N SER A 312 -6.77 -6.91 12.12
CA SER A 312 -8.04 -6.85 12.82
C SER A 312 -7.85 -7.27 14.28
N PHE A 313 -8.84 -7.00 15.12
CA PHE A 313 -8.79 -7.30 16.54
C PHE A 313 -10.10 -7.84 17.11
N GLN A 314 -9.97 -8.62 18.17
CA GLN A 314 -11.07 -9.03 19.03
C GLN A 314 -10.70 -8.74 20.49
N ILE A 315 -11.56 -8.02 21.20
CA ILE A 315 -11.42 -7.83 22.66
C ILE A 315 -11.90 -9.12 23.35
N LEU A 316 -11.00 -9.81 24.04
CA LEU A 316 -11.30 -11.06 24.75
C LEU A 316 -11.76 -10.81 26.20
N ASP A 317 -11.12 -9.87 26.89
CA ASP A 317 -11.46 -9.47 28.27
C ASP A 317 -11.21 -7.96 28.44
N PHE A 318 -12.09 -7.26 29.15
CA PHE A 318 -11.92 -5.85 29.47
C PHE A 318 -12.41 -5.58 30.89
N LYS A 319 -11.50 -5.20 31.79
CA LYS A 319 -11.77 -4.92 33.19
C LYS A 319 -11.54 -3.44 33.46
N VAL A 320 -12.64 -2.73 33.73
CA VAL A 320 -12.64 -1.30 34.05
C VAL A 320 -12.15 -1.10 35.48
N GLY A 321 -11.23 -0.15 35.69
CA GLY A 321 -10.84 0.30 37.03
C GLY A 321 -12.06 0.86 37.79
N GLN A 322 -12.22 0.51 39.06
CA GLN A 322 -13.44 0.88 39.82
C GLN A 322 -13.47 2.35 40.20
N ARG A 323 -12.29 2.99 40.30
CA ARG A 323 -12.12 4.42 40.61
C ARG A 323 -11.28 5.07 39.52
N ARG A 324 -11.38 6.40 39.39
CA ARG A 324 -10.63 7.20 38.40
C ARG A 324 -9.11 6.96 38.42
N GLN A 325 -8.54 6.61 39.57
CA GLN A 325 -7.11 6.35 39.71
C GLN A 325 -6.72 4.88 39.47
N ASP A 326 -7.70 3.99 39.35
CA ASP A 326 -7.45 2.56 39.14
C ASP A 326 -7.15 2.32 37.66
N THR A 327 -6.16 1.48 37.39
CA THR A 327 -5.86 1.06 36.02
C THR A 327 -6.91 0.09 35.51
N SER A 328 -7.34 0.26 34.26
CA SER A 328 -8.10 -0.73 33.52
C SER A 328 -7.15 -1.74 32.87
N TYR A 329 -7.66 -2.93 32.60
CA TYR A 329 -6.95 -4.03 31.94
C TYR A 329 -7.72 -4.47 30.71
N THR A 330 -7.01 -4.81 29.64
CA THR A 330 -7.59 -5.41 28.44
C THR A 330 -6.72 -6.55 27.93
N ARG A 331 -7.36 -7.59 27.42
CA ARG A 331 -6.74 -8.67 26.63
C ARG A 331 -7.35 -8.65 25.24
N LEU A 332 -6.49 -8.49 24.23
CA LEU A 332 -6.88 -8.38 22.83
C LEU A 332 -6.27 -9.54 22.05
N GLN A 333 -7.03 -10.11 21.12
CA GLN A 333 -6.51 -10.95 20.06
C GLN A 333 -6.30 -10.09 18.82
N VAL A 334 -5.09 -10.07 18.29
CA VAL A 334 -4.72 -9.36 17.07
C VAL A 334 -4.51 -10.37 15.95
N THR A 335 -5.16 -10.16 14.81
CA THR A 335 -5.12 -11.05 13.64
C THR A 335 -4.63 -10.26 12.44
N ALA A 336 -3.60 -10.72 11.76
CA ALA A 336 -3.03 -10.05 10.59
C ALA A 336 -2.94 -11.01 9.40
N PRO A 337 -2.95 -10.50 8.14
CA PRO A 337 -2.95 -11.34 6.94
C PRO A 337 -1.67 -12.16 6.76
N THR A 338 -0.55 -11.68 7.31
CA THR A 338 0.76 -12.35 7.27
C THR A 338 1.48 -12.20 8.62
N ALA A 339 2.50 -13.03 8.85
CA ALA A 339 3.37 -12.91 10.03
C ALA A 339 4.09 -11.56 10.08
N GLU A 340 4.56 -11.04 8.94
CA GLU A 340 5.26 -9.75 8.85
C GLU A 340 4.35 -8.59 9.25
N THR A 341 3.08 -8.58 8.78
CA THR A 341 2.11 -7.57 9.20
C THR A 341 1.82 -7.67 10.70
N LEU A 342 1.72 -8.88 11.23
CA LEU A 342 1.49 -9.09 12.66
C LEU A 342 2.65 -8.55 13.50
N GLU A 343 3.89 -8.87 13.13
CA GLU A 343 5.10 -8.38 13.83
C GLU A 343 5.21 -6.86 13.78
N SER A 344 4.86 -6.24 12.64
CA SER A 344 4.80 -4.79 12.52
C SER A 344 3.79 -4.19 13.50
N VAL A 345 2.57 -4.73 13.58
CA VAL A 345 1.52 -4.26 14.50
C VAL A 345 1.93 -4.49 15.95
N LEU A 346 2.41 -5.70 16.29
CA LEU A 346 2.83 -6.06 17.64
C LEU A 346 3.97 -5.17 18.16
N THR A 347 4.97 -4.86 17.33
CA THR A 347 6.05 -3.95 17.72
C THR A 347 5.50 -2.62 18.22
N GLN A 348 4.53 -2.06 17.49
CA GLN A 348 3.99 -0.75 17.82
C GLN A 348 3.06 -0.80 19.03
N LEU A 349 2.35 -1.91 19.22
CA LEU A 349 1.60 -2.15 20.46
C LEU A 349 2.56 -2.21 21.66
N ILE A 350 3.71 -2.88 21.52
CA ILE A 350 4.75 -2.93 22.56
C ILE A 350 5.30 -1.53 22.85
N ASP A 351 5.52 -0.70 21.82
CA ASP A 351 5.88 0.71 21.99
C ASP A 351 4.81 1.55 22.68
N ARG A 352 3.56 1.07 22.78
CA ARG A 352 2.49 1.70 23.59
C ARG A 352 2.27 1.01 24.94
N GLY A 353 3.16 0.09 25.32
CA GLY A 353 3.13 -0.59 26.61
C GLY A 353 2.28 -1.85 26.64
N ALA A 354 1.86 -2.38 25.48
CA ALA A 354 1.29 -3.72 25.42
C ALA A 354 2.38 -4.76 25.69
N VAL A 355 1.97 -5.90 26.26
CA VAL A 355 2.82 -7.06 26.49
C VAL A 355 2.17 -8.28 25.86
N LEU A 356 2.97 -9.23 25.39
CA LEU A 356 2.44 -10.53 24.94
C LEU A 356 1.90 -11.29 26.17
N ALA A 357 0.76 -11.97 26.02
CA ALA A 357 0.12 -12.71 27.12
C ALA A 357 1.06 -13.79 27.73
N GLU A 358 0.99 -14.01 29.05
CA GLU A 358 1.96 -14.80 29.84
C GLU A 358 2.19 -16.24 29.33
N GLU A 359 1.20 -16.86 28.70
CA GLU A 359 1.30 -18.21 28.13
C GLU A 359 2.18 -18.29 26.87
N ALA A 360 2.64 -17.14 26.35
CA ALA A 360 3.41 -17.02 25.11
C ALA A 360 4.78 -16.33 25.27
N VAL A 361 5.20 -15.87 26.47
CA VAL A 361 6.44 -15.10 26.60
C VAL A 361 7.66 -16.00 26.38
N ARG A 362 8.34 -15.81 25.24
CA ARG A 362 9.58 -16.47 24.87
C ARG A 362 10.80 -15.58 25.12
N ASP A 363 11.97 -16.18 25.11
CA ASP A 363 13.23 -15.42 25.05
C ASP A 363 13.37 -14.76 23.68
N ALA A 364 14.08 -13.64 23.63
CA ALA A 364 14.31 -12.90 22.40
C ALA A 364 15.06 -13.76 21.37
N GLU A 365 14.61 -13.71 20.12
CA GLU A 365 15.30 -14.39 19.03
C GLU A 365 16.59 -13.65 18.70
N LEU A 366 17.68 -14.42 18.55
CA LEU A 366 19.01 -13.87 18.31
C LEU A 366 19.57 -14.46 17.02
N GLN A 367 20.02 -13.59 16.12
CA GLN A 367 20.75 -13.98 14.92
C GLN A 367 22.13 -13.33 14.90
N ALA A 368 23.13 -14.03 14.36
CA ALA A 368 24.47 -13.48 14.24
C ALA A 368 24.56 -12.56 13.02
N ALA A 369 25.17 -11.39 13.17
CA ALA A 369 25.51 -10.53 12.04
C ALA A 369 26.54 -11.22 11.15
N THR A 370 26.29 -11.27 9.85
CA THR A 370 27.18 -11.94 8.88
C THR A 370 28.26 -11.03 8.32
N GLN A 371 28.10 -9.71 8.46
CA GLN A 371 28.99 -8.70 7.89
C GLN A 371 29.09 -7.50 8.84
N ASP A 372 30.27 -6.88 8.89
CA ASP A 372 30.49 -5.64 9.61
C ASP A 372 29.56 -4.52 9.09
N GLY A 373 28.91 -3.82 10.01
CA GLY A 373 28.03 -2.70 9.70
C GLY A 373 26.66 -3.10 9.14
N VAL A 374 26.27 -4.38 9.25
CA VAL A 374 25.03 -4.95 8.71
C VAL A 374 24.33 -5.80 9.77
N ALA A 375 23.06 -5.47 10.05
CA ALA A 375 22.20 -6.27 10.93
C ALA A 375 21.54 -7.43 10.17
N PRO A 376 21.12 -8.52 10.86
CA PRO A 376 20.26 -9.55 10.28
C PRO A 376 18.98 -8.97 9.66
N GLN A 377 18.36 -9.68 8.72
CA GLN A 377 17.27 -9.13 7.90
C GLN A 377 16.05 -8.65 8.71
N ASP A 378 15.73 -9.35 9.79
CA ASP A 378 14.58 -9.05 10.64
C ASP A 378 14.98 -8.49 12.02
N PHE A 379 16.01 -7.64 12.05
CA PHE A 379 16.45 -7.01 13.29
C PHE A 379 15.38 -6.08 13.90
N PHE A 380 15.28 -6.07 15.22
CA PHE A 380 14.42 -5.14 15.92
C PHE A 380 15.01 -3.71 15.89
N VAL A 381 14.28 -2.77 15.28
CA VAL A 381 14.60 -1.34 15.33
C VAL A 381 14.17 -0.75 16.68
N THR A 382 15.11 -0.13 17.38
CA THR A 382 14.88 0.48 18.70
C THR A 382 14.14 1.82 18.64
N SER A 383 13.38 2.14 19.68
CA SER A 383 12.75 3.45 19.89
C SER A 383 13.52 4.31 20.90
N ILE A 384 13.02 5.50 21.22
CA ILE A 384 13.62 6.39 22.23
C ILE A 384 13.45 5.87 23.66
N TYR A 385 12.54 4.93 23.88
CA TYR A 385 12.10 4.54 25.21
C TYR A 385 13.00 3.47 25.83
N PRO A 386 13.13 3.46 27.17
CA PRO A 386 13.84 2.39 27.87
C PRO A 386 13.27 1.02 27.51
N THR A 387 14.11 0.17 26.93
CA THR A 387 13.71 -1.16 26.43
C THR A 387 14.33 -2.25 27.29
N GLU A 388 13.59 -3.32 27.53
CA GLU A 388 14.08 -4.55 28.15
C GLU A 388 13.92 -5.73 27.18
N VAL A 389 14.93 -6.60 27.15
CA VAL A 389 14.93 -7.84 26.36
C VAL A 389 15.03 -9.06 27.26
N ARG A 390 14.34 -10.14 26.90
CA ARG A 390 14.31 -11.37 27.69
C ARG A 390 15.36 -12.35 27.21
N LEU A 391 16.31 -12.68 28.09
CA LEU A 391 17.43 -13.58 27.83
C LEU A 391 17.50 -14.65 28.92
N GLY A 392 17.44 -15.94 28.54
CA GLY A 392 17.51 -17.06 29.50
C GLY A 392 16.41 -16.98 30.57
N GLY A 393 15.21 -16.54 30.18
CA GLY A 393 14.07 -16.33 31.05
C GLY A 393 14.08 -15.02 31.87
N ARG A 394 15.13 -14.20 31.81
CA ARG A 394 15.30 -12.97 32.60
C ARG A 394 15.21 -11.72 31.74
N TRP A 395 14.57 -10.66 32.25
CA TRP A 395 14.53 -9.36 31.59
C TRP A 395 15.82 -8.56 31.88
N VAL A 396 16.48 -8.13 30.81
CA VAL A 396 17.73 -7.36 30.82
C VAL A 396 17.47 -5.99 30.20
N VAL A 397 17.89 -4.93 30.87
CA VAL A 397 17.75 -3.55 30.39
C VAL A 397 18.75 -3.29 29.26
N VAL A 398 18.28 -2.71 28.17
CA VAL A 398 19.12 -2.31 27.04
C VAL A 398 19.91 -1.04 27.40
N ALA A 399 21.24 -1.14 27.39
CA ALA A 399 22.13 0.00 27.61
C ALA A 399 22.23 0.90 26.36
N HIS A 400 22.62 2.17 26.56
CA HIS A 400 22.85 3.15 25.49
C HIS A 400 21.66 3.40 24.56
N GLN A 401 20.44 3.34 25.11
CA GLN A 401 19.20 3.49 24.35
C GLN A 401 19.21 4.71 23.42
N ARG A 402 18.83 4.46 22.16
CA ARG A 402 18.64 5.44 21.11
C ARG A 402 17.59 4.92 20.13
N MET A 403 16.89 5.80 19.44
CA MET A 403 16.09 5.41 18.28
C MET A 403 16.97 4.99 17.10
N ASP A 404 16.38 4.23 16.18
CA ASP A 404 16.96 3.86 14.89
C ASP A 404 18.27 3.05 14.99
N GLY A 405 18.36 2.26 16.08
CA GLY A 405 19.43 1.29 16.31
C GLY A 405 18.92 -0.15 16.27
N ALA A 406 19.86 -1.08 16.46
CA ALA A 406 19.59 -2.50 16.70
C ALA A 406 20.00 -2.87 18.13
N ILE A 407 19.43 -3.93 18.68
CA ILE A 407 19.82 -4.45 20.00
C ILE A 407 20.85 -5.56 19.81
N VAL A 408 22.08 -5.33 20.27
CA VAL A 408 23.15 -6.32 20.32
C VAL A 408 23.19 -6.94 21.70
N VAL A 409 23.27 -8.27 21.75
CA VAL A 409 23.36 -9.07 22.96
C VAL A 409 24.74 -9.70 23.04
N GLU A 410 25.36 -9.62 24.21
CA GLU A 410 26.58 -10.33 24.56
C GLU A 410 26.20 -11.57 25.39
N PRO A 411 26.16 -12.78 24.80
CA PRO A 411 25.70 -13.97 25.53
C PRO A 411 26.58 -14.34 26.72
N GLU A 412 27.87 -14.01 26.64
CA GLU A 412 28.89 -14.31 27.65
C GLU A 412 28.67 -13.51 28.94
N THR A 413 28.25 -12.25 28.82
CA THR A 413 28.02 -11.35 29.95
C THR A 413 26.54 -11.27 30.32
N GLY A 414 25.65 -11.73 29.44
CA GLY A 414 24.19 -11.62 29.60
C GLY A 414 23.69 -10.18 29.50
N THR A 415 24.44 -9.30 28.82
CA THR A 415 24.11 -7.87 28.68
C THR A 415 23.55 -7.56 27.30
N ALA A 416 22.80 -6.46 27.19
CA ALA A 416 22.22 -5.97 25.94
C ALA A 416 22.52 -4.48 25.77
N ARG A 417 22.88 -4.07 24.56
CA ARG A 417 23.17 -2.67 24.21
C ARG A 417 22.49 -2.28 22.90
N CYS A 418 22.07 -1.03 22.81
CA CYS A 418 21.67 -0.42 21.55
C CYS A 418 22.92 -0.08 20.73
N ALA A 419 22.92 -0.41 19.43
CA ALA A 419 24.00 -0.18 18.50
C ALA A 419 23.46 0.43 17.21
N LEU A 420 24.19 1.37 16.60
CA LEU A 420 23.88 1.82 15.24
C LEU A 420 24.32 0.77 14.23
N LEU A 421 23.67 0.69 13.07
CA LEU A 421 23.96 -0.32 12.05
C LEU A 421 25.44 -0.41 11.71
N ARG A 422 26.10 0.73 11.48
CA ARG A 422 27.54 0.81 11.15
C ARG A 422 28.49 0.31 12.24
N ASP A 423 28.03 0.23 13.49
CA ASP A 423 28.85 -0.17 14.64
C ASP A 423 28.73 -1.67 14.96
N ILE A 424 27.85 -2.40 14.26
CA ILE A 424 27.67 -3.85 14.42
C ILE A 424 28.86 -4.59 13.81
N LYS A 425 29.36 -5.63 14.50
CA LYS A 425 30.47 -6.47 14.05
C LYS A 425 29.99 -7.87 13.64
N ALA A 426 30.66 -8.44 12.64
CA ALA A 426 30.38 -9.81 12.23
C ALA A 426 30.54 -10.77 13.42
N GLY A 427 29.57 -11.65 13.62
CA GLY A 427 29.49 -12.57 14.76
C GLY A 427 28.70 -12.05 15.97
N GLU A 428 28.45 -10.74 16.07
CA GLU A 428 27.61 -10.19 17.15
C GLU A 428 26.16 -10.70 17.05
N ARG A 429 25.55 -11.01 18.20
CA ARG A 429 24.18 -11.51 18.28
C ARG A 429 23.23 -10.33 18.33
N VAL A 430 22.38 -10.18 17.33
CA VAL A 430 21.40 -9.11 17.22
C VAL A 430 20.01 -9.69 17.46
N VAL A 431 19.18 -8.95 18.20
CA VAL A 431 17.78 -9.30 18.44
C VAL A 431 16.98 -9.18 17.15
N THR A 432 16.24 -10.23 16.81
CA THR A 432 15.34 -10.30 15.66
C THR A 432 13.90 -10.57 16.09
N GLY A 433 12.94 -10.21 15.24
CA GLY A 433 11.51 -10.35 15.54
C GLY A 433 11.05 -9.44 16.69
N VAL A 434 9.95 -9.84 17.32
CA VAL A 434 9.28 -9.07 18.40
C VAL A 434 9.18 -9.80 19.73
N GLU A 435 9.57 -11.08 19.74
CA GLU A 435 9.48 -11.93 20.91
C GLU A 435 10.48 -11.50 21.99
N GLY A 436 10.06 -11.57 23.26
CA GLY A 436 10.94 -11.26 24.39
C GLY A 436 11.37 -9.80 24.48
N ILE A 437 10.60 -8.84 23.94
CA ILE A 437 10.89 -7.40 23.99
C ILE A 437 9.76 -6.68 24.73
N ARG A 438 10.10 -5.74 25.61
CA ARG A 438 9.12 -4.82 26.20
C ARG A 438 9.68 -3.43 26.43
N THR A 439 8.81 -2.44 26.28
CA THR A 439 9.16 -1.03 26.48
C THR A 439 8.62 -0.55 27.82
N ARG A 440 9.45 0.15 28.60
CA ARG A 440 9.03 0.78 29.86
C ARG A 440 8.76 2.26 29.65
N HIS A 441 7.48 2.61 29.65
CA HIS A 441 7.06 4.00 29.79
C HIS A 441 7.11 4.41 31.25
N GLN A 442 7.89 5.44 31.57
CA GLN A 442 7.64 6.15 32.83
C GLN A 442 6.30 6.84 32.70
N LYS A 443 5.41 6.66 33.70
CA LYS A 443 4.11 7.32 33.76
C LYS A 443 4.32 8.83 33.59
N ALA A 444 3.97 9.36 32.43
CA ALA A 444 3.76 10.79 32.30
C ALA A 444 2.61 11.16 33.23
N LEU A 445 2.79 12.19 34.04
CA LEU A 445 1.66 12.93 34.59
C LEU A 445 0.81 13.38 33.40
N PRO A 446 -0.53 13.33 33.48
CA PRO A 446 -1.38 13.76 32.37
C PRO A 446 -0.99 15.19 31.97
N ASP A 447 -0.53 15.34 30.73
CA ASP A 447 -0.19 16.64 30.19
C ASP A 447 -1.47 17.47 30.18
N ARG A 448 -1.42 18.61 30.86
CA ARG A 448 -2.49 19.60 30.80
C ARG A 448 -2.59 20.07 29.35
N GLU A 449 -3.82 20.09 28.86
CA GLU A 449 -4.26 20.73 27.61
C GLU A 449 -3.38 21.95 27.27
N ARG A 450 -2.58 21.82 26.20
CA ARG A 450 -2.07 22.97 25.48
C ARG A 450 -3.02 23.20 24.31
N GLU A 451 -3.83 24.23 24.44
CA GLU A 451 -4.57 24.82 23.33
C GLU A 451 -3.58 25.17 22.20
N GLU A 452 -3.81 24.62 21.01
CA GLU A 452 -3.21 25.11 19.77
C GLU A 452 -3.88 26.43 19.38
N PHE A 453 -3.24 27.54 19.74
CA PHE A 453 -3.50 28.85 19.13
C PHE A 453 -2.21 29.33 18.48
N SER A 454 -2.18 29.32 17.13
CA SER A 454 -1.11 29.90 16.33
C SER A 454 -1.68 31.07 15.52
N PHE A 455 -1.07 32.24 15.69
CA PHE A 455 -1.32 33.44 14.89
C PHE A 455 -0.19 33.58 13.87
N MET A 456 -0.53 34.09 12.67
CA MET A 456 0.37 34.41 11.54
C MET A 456 0.64 33.25 10.57
N ALA A 457 -0.41 32.75 9.92
CA ALA A 457 -0.29 32.15 8.59
C ALA A 457 0.09 33.27 7.59
N SER A 458 1.39 33.52 7.45
CA SER A 458 1.89 34.47 6.45
C SER A 458 1.65 33.90 5.06
N GLY A 459 0.75 34.52 4.31
CA GLY A 459 0.50 34.25 2.91
C GLY A 459 1.79 34.41 2.10
N VAL A 460 2.21 33.32 1.49
CA VAL A 460 3.26 33.33 0.48
C VAL A 460 2.63 33.75 -0.85
N SER A 461 3.14 34.83 -1.44
CA SER A 461 2.65 35.36 -2.71
C SER A 461 2.86 34.37 -3.86
N SER A 462 1.76 33.99 -4.53
CA SER A 462 1.64 33.04 -5.63
C SER A 462 1.59 33.70 -7.02
N GLU A 463 2.02 34.96 -7.14
CA GLU A 463 1.68 35.84 -8.28
C GLU A 463 2.44 35.55 -9.61
N ARG A 464 3.10 34.40 -9.76
CA ARG A 464 3.61 33.94 -11.08
C ARG A 464 2.97 32.62 -11.47
N ARG A 465 2.46 32.53 -12.71
CA ARG A 465 1.92 31.29 -13.27
C ARG A 465 3.04 30.25 -13.36
N VAL A 466 3.02 29.26 -12.47
CA VAL A 466 3.93 28.11 -12.46
C VAL A 466 4.00 27.46 -13.84
N GLU A 467 2.86 27.35 -14.52
CA GLU A 467 2.73 26.82 -15.89
C GLU A 467 3.67 27.49 -16.90
N LEU A 468 3.76 28.83 -16.91
CA LEU A 468 4.62 29.55 -17.85
C LEU A 468 6.10 29.26 -17.60
N VAL A 469 6.49 29.09 -16.34
CA VAL A 469 7.87 28.72 -16.01
C VAL A 469 8.14 27.27 -16.41
N VAL A 470 7.19 26.37 -16.17
CA VAL A 470 7.28 24.97 -16.60
C VAL A 470 7.44 24.87 -18.12
N GLU A 471 6.65 25.61 -18.90
CA GLU A 471 6.78 25.67 -20.36
C GLU A 471 8.18 26.10 -20.81
N GLN A 472 8.73 27.14 -20.18
CA GLN A 472 10.08 27.62 -20.48
C GLN A 472 11.14 26.58 -20.12
N VAL A 473 11.06 25.97 -18.94
CA VAL A 473 12.01 24.95 -18.48
C VAL A 473 11.93 23.69 -19.36
N ALA A 474 10.72 23.23 -19.70
CA ALA A 474 10.50 22.10 -20.60
C ALA A 474 11.15 22.32 -21.97
N TRP A 475 10.89 23.48 -22.58
CA TRP A 475 11.48 23.83 -23.87
C TRP A 475 13.01 23.86 -23.82
N GLN A 476 13.59 24.37 -22.73
CA GLN A 476 15.04 24.41 -22.55
C GLN A 476 15.66 23.03 -22.34
N LEU A 477 15.08 22.20 -21.47
CA LEU A 477 15.56 20.83 -21.26
C LEU A 477 15.54 20.02 -22.56
N ARG A 478 14.45 20.14 -23.34
CA ARG A 478 14.38 19.51 -24.66
C ARG A 478 15.45 20.01 -25.60
N ARG A 479 15.64 21.33 -25.68
CA ARG A 479 16.68 21.92 -26.54
C ARG A 479 18.08 21.48 -26.13
N LEU A 480 18.39 21.46 -24.84
CA LEU A 480 19.68 21.00 -24.31
C LEU A 480 19.92 19.54 -24.66
N ARG A 481 18.93 18.66 -24.45
CA ARG A 481 19.02 17.25 -24.85
C ARG A 481 19.33 17.10 -26.34
N THR A 482 18.62 17.81 -27.21
CA THR A 482 18.85 17.77 -28.67
C THR A 482 20.22 18.32 -29.08
N GLN A 483 20.79 19.26 -28.31
CA GLN A 483 22.10 19.86 -28.56
C GLN A 483 23.25 19.09 -27.91
N GLY A 484 22.97 18.02 -27.17
CA GLY A 484 23.98 17.30 -26.39
C GLY A 484 24.53 18.12 -25.22
N GLY A 485 23.76 19.09 -24.73
CA GLY A 485 24.08 19.90 -23.55
C GLY A 485 23.95 19.11 -22.24
N LYS A 486 24.37 19.73 -21.14
CA LYS A 486 24.44 19.10 -19.81
C LYS A 486 23.49 19.79 -18.82
N ALA A 487 22.50 19.05 -18.37
CA ALA A 487 21.62 19.43 -17.27
C ALA A 487 21.96 18.62 -16.00
N VAL A 488 22.11 19.33 -14.88
CA VAL A 488 22.37 18.74 -13.56
C VAL A 488 21.16 18.94 -12.67
N VAL A 489 20.77 17.91 -11.92
CA VAL A 489 19.70 18.00 -10.93
C VAL A 489 20.28 17.98 -9.53
N VAL A 490 19.82 18.89 -8.66
CA VAL A 490 20.08 18.89 -7.22
C VAL A 490 18.77 18.61 -6.53
N ALA A 491 18.63 17.47 -5.85
CA ALA A 491 17.34 17.04 -5.32
C ALA A 491 17.40 16.72 -3.81
N GLY A 492 16.31 17.06 -3.12
CA GLY A 492 16.10 16.76 -1.70
C GLY A 492 15.04 15.68 -1.50
N PRO A 493 14.93 15.12 -0.28
CA PRO A 493 13.97 14.04 0.00
C PRO A 493 12.50 14.43 -0.19
N VAL A 494 12.19 15.73 -0.14
CA VAL A 494 10.85 16.28 -0.41
C VAL A 494 10.36 15.87 -1.81
N VAL A 495 11.25 15.69 -2.78
CA VAL A 495 10.88 15.19 -4.12
C VAL A 495 10.16 13.84 -4.04
N ILE A 496 10.57 12.98 -3.11
CA ILE A 496 9.93 11.68 -2.89
C ILE A 496 8.62 11.86 -2.13
N HIS A 497 8.66 12.63 -1.04
CA HIS A 497 7.49 12.85 -0.16
C HIS A 497 6.29 13.47 -0.89
N THR A 498 6.51 14.27 -1.94
CA THR A 498 5.45 14.89 -2.75
C THR A 498 5.08 14.07 -3.98
N GLY A 499 5.53 12.80 -4.09
CA GLY A 499 5.25 11.93 -5.24
C GLY A 499 6.01 12.27 -6.52
N GLY A 500 7.01 13.16 -6.46
CA GLY A 500 7.82 13.59 -7.61
C GLY A 500 8.86 12.56 -8.08
N GLY A 501 9.11 11.51 -7.29
CA GLY A 501 10.14 10.50 -7.58
C GLY A 501 10.01 9.85 -8.95
N ALA A 502 8.81 9.37 -9.30
CA ALA A 502 8.55 8.74 -10.60
C ALA A 502 8.75 9.71 -11.78
N HIS A 503 8.42 10.99 -11.60
CA HIS A 503 8.62 12.01 -12.62
C HIS A 503 10.11 12.31 -12.82
N LEU A 504 10.89 12.41 -11.75
CA LEU A 504 12.35 12.61 -11.85
C LEU A 504 13.06 11.38 -12.44
N ALA A 505 12.65 10.18 -12.06
CA ALA A 505 13.13 8.93 -12.66
C ALA A 505 12.85 8.91 -14.18
N ASN A 506 11.67 9.37 -14.61
CA ASN A 506 11.35 9.51 -16.04
C ASN A 506 12.27 10.50 -16.75
N LEU A 507 12.58 11.65 -16.15
CA LEU A 507 13.51 12.63 -16.74
C LEU A 507 14.91 12.06 -16.94
N ILE A 508 15.39 11.23 -16.00
CA ILE A 508 16.67 10.53 -16.11
C ILE A 508 16.64 9.51 -17.25
N ARG A 509 15.60 8.66 -17.26
CA ARG A 509 15.42 7.61 -18.28
C ARG A 509 15.34 8.17 -19.70
N GLU A 510 14.65 9.29 -19.88
CA GLU A 510 14.49 9.98 -21.17
C GLU A 510 15.69 10.87 -21.56
N GLY A 511 16.77 10.82 -20.78
CA GLY A 511 18.04 11.48 -21.08
C GLY A 511 18.07 12.99 -20.87
N TYR A 512 17.16 13.55 -20.07
CA TYR A 512 17.17 15.00 -19.75
C TYR A 512 18.11 15.37 -18.60
N VAL A 513 18.68 14.39 -17.89
CA VAL A 513 19.53 14.59 -16.71
C VAL A 513 20.87 13.90 -16.92
N GLN A 514 21.97 14.65 -16.76
CA GLN A 514 23.34 14.16 -16.98
C GLN A 514 24.14 14.00 -15.68
N ALA A 515 23.69 14.58 -14.56
CA ALA A 515 24.22 14.28 -13.23
C ALA A 515 23.17 14.57 -12.15
N LEU A 516 23.23 13.83 -11.04
CA LEU A 516 22.34 14.00 -9.88
C LEU A 516 23.14 14.28 -8.60
N LEU A 517 22.80 15.34 -7.90
CA LEU A 517 23.43 15.74 -6.65
C LEU A 517 22.40 15.70 -5.51
N GLY A 518 22.73 15.09 -4.39
CA GLY A 518 21.83 14.98 -3.24
C GLY A 518 22.53 14.60 -1.94
N GLY A 519 21.75 14.19 -0.95
CA GLY A 519 22.27 13.63 0.30
C GLY A 519 21.73 12.23 0.56
N ASN A 520 22.17 11.59 1.65
CA ASN A 520 21.75 10.24 2.03
C ASN A 520 20.21 10.08 2.01
N ALA A 521 19.48 11.06 2.56
CA ALA A 521 18.03 10.98 2.72
C ALA A 521 17.24 10.80 1.39
N ILE A 522 17.59 11.51 0.30
CA ILE A 522 16.84 11.33 -0.96
C ILE A 522 17.05 9.92 -1.52
N ALA A 523 18.26 9.38 -1.42
CA ALA A 523 18.56 8.02 -1.84
C ALA A 523 17.83 6.98 -1.00
N VAL A 524 17.87 7.13 0.32
CA VAL A 524 17.16 6.22 1.23
C VAL A 524 15.66 6.23 0.93
N HIS A 525 15.04 7.39 0.75
CA HIS A 525 13.59 7.46 0.52
C HIS A 525 13.15 7.03 -0.87
N ASP A 526 13.94 7.28 -1.92
CA ASP A 526 13.67 6.74 -3.26
C ASP A 526 13.69 5.20 -3.25
N ILE A 527 14.72 4.63 -2.61
CA ILE A 527 14.88 3.18 -2.51
C ILE A 527 13.83 2.58 -1.55
N GLU A 528 13.48 3.27 -0.47
CA GLU A 528 12.38 2.90 0.43
C GLU A 528 11.05 2.84 -0.34
N GLN A 529 10.77 3.84 -1.19
CA GLN A 529 9.59 3.83 -2.04
C GLN A 529 9.61 2.64 -3.00
N ALA A 530 10.76 2.33 -3.60
CA ALA A 530 10.89 1.20 -4.51
C ALA A 530 10.69 -0.17 -3.83
N PHE A 531 11.14 -0.33 -2.58
CA PHE A 531 11.00 -1.59 -1.84
C PHE A 531 9.66 -1.74 -1.12
N HIS A 532 9.16 -0.64 -0.57
CA HIS A 532 8.09 -0.66 0.41
C HIS A 532 6.84 0.13 0.00
N GLY A 533 6.89 0.94 -1.06
CA GLY A 533 5.83 1.87 -1.43
C GLY A 533 5.73 3.10 -0.51
N THR A 534 6.62 3.18 0.49
CA THR A 534 6.56 4.19 1.55
C THR A 534 7.71 5.20 1.48
N SER A 535 7.50 6.36 2.09
CA SER A 535 8.55 7.33 2.36
C SER A 535 8.41 7.88 3.78
N LEU A 536 9.40 7.64 4.65
CA LEU A 536 9.29 7.86 6.11
C LEU A 536 8.06 7.19 6.72
N GLY A 537 7.66 6.04 6.15
CA GLY A 537 6.44 5.37 6.56
C GLY A 537 5.14 6.07 6.17
N VAL A 538 5.13 6.98 5.20
CA VAL A 538 3.90 7.46 4.56
C VAL A 538 3.68 6.70 3.27
N ASP A 539 2.49 6.14 3.07
CA ASP A 539 2.03 5.61 1.79
C ASP A 539 1.86 6.77 0.82
N LEU A 540 2.66 6.82 -0.25
CA LEU A 540 2.62 7.95 -1.18
C LEU A 540 1.42 7.91 -2.13
N GLN A 541 0.78 6.76 -2.33
CA GLN A 541 -0.44 6.68 -3.15
C GLN A 541 -1.64 7.22 -2.38
N ARG A 542 -1.69 6.94 -1.07
CA ARG A 542 -2.83 7.29 -0.21
C ARG A 542 -2.63 8.58 0.58
N GLY A 543 -1.40 9.06 0.71
CA GLY A 543 -1.05 10.23 1.53
C GLY A 543 -1.28 10.00 3.03
N VAL A 544 -1.33 8.74 3.48
CA VAL A 544 -1.56 8.37 4.89
C VAL A 544 -0.31 7.78 5.51
N VAL A 545 -0.09 8.08 6.79
CA VAL A 545 1.01 7.48 7.56
C VAL A 545 0.72 5.98 7.76
N ILE A 546 1.59 5.13 7.21
CA ILE A 546 1.67 3.71 7.51
C ILE A 546 2.31 3.53 8.88
N GLN A 547 1.56 2.89 9.75
CA GLN A 547 2.01 2.63 11.10
C GLN A 547 3.12 1.58 11.12
N GLY A 548 4.24 1.91 11.77
CA GLY A 548 5.48 1.12 11.74
C GLY A 548 6.36 1.41 10.51
N GLY A 549 5.89 2.21 9.56
CA GLY A 549 6.64 2.54 8.34
C GLY A 549 7.90 3.37 8.59
N HIS A 550 8.02 4.04 9.74
CA HIS A 550 9.28 4.66 10.19
C HIS A 550 10.43 3.64 10.26
N ARG A 551 10.19 2.33 10.24
CA ARG A 551 11.23 1.30 10.23
C ARG A 551 11.69 0.92 8.82
N HIS A 552 10.88 1.19 7.79
CA HIS A 552 11.18 0.79 6.41
C HIS A 552 12.48 1.41 5.93
N HIS A 553 12.72 2.69 6.23
CA HIS A 553 13.97 3.34 5.83
C HIS A 553 15.22 2.70 6.46
N LEU A 554 15.15 2.20 7.71
CA LEU A 554 16.27 1.45 8.33
C LEU A 554 16.47 0.08 7.69
N LYS A 555 15.39 -0.63 7.35
CA LYS A 555 15.47 -1.89 6.60
C LYS A 555 16.12 -1.66 5.22
N THR A 556 15.74 -0.58 4.53
CA THR A 556 16.34 -0.14 3.27
C THR A 556 17.84 0.13 3.43
N ILE A 557 18.23 0.95 4.41
CA ILE A 557 19.65 1.26 4.68
C ILE A 557 20.43 -0.03 4.92
N ASN A 558 19.93 -0.91 5.78
CA ASN A 558 20.59 -2.16 6.10
C ASN A 558 20.74 -3.08 4.86
N LEU A 559 19.71 -3.16 4.01
CA LEU A 559 19.74 -3.95 2.79
C LEU A 559 20.76 -3.40 1.77
N ILE A 560 20.80 -2.10 1.54
CA ILE A 560 21.79 -1.51 0.61
C ILE A 560 23.22 -1.67 1.16
N ARG A 561 23.43 -1.52 2.48
CA ARG A 561 24.73 -1.82 3.11
C ARG A 561 25.16 -3.28 2.95
N ARG A 562 24.21 -4.22 3.02
CA ARG A 562 24.44 -5.64 2.72
C ARG A 562 24.81 -5.88 1.25
N CYS A 563 24.17 -5.17 0.32
CA CYS A 563 24.53 -5.25 -1.10
C CYS A 563 25.91 -4.62 -1.40
N GLY A 564 26.35 -3.67 -0.57
CA GLY A 564 27.66 -3.00 -0.64
C GLY A 564 27.63 -1.64 -1.34
N SER A 565 26.68 -1.41 -2.25
CA SER A 565 26.39 -0.10 -2.86
C SER A 565 25.01 -0.11 -3.53
N ILE A 566 24.52 1.06 -3.90
CA ILE A 566 23.31 1.22 -4.73
C ILE A 566 23.50 0.50 -6.08
N ALA A 567 24.65 0.68 -6.73
CA ALA A 567 24.95 0.02 -8.01
C ALA A 567 24.93 -1.50 -7.89
N ALA A 568 25.55 -2.06 -6.84
CA ALA A 568 25.56 -3.49 -6.58
C ALA A 568 24.14 -4.03 -6.33
N ALA A 569 23.27 -3.27 -5.65
CA ALA A 569 21.86 -3.65 -5.46
C ALA A 569 21.08 -3.73 -6.78
N VAL A 570 21.37 -2.85 -7.75
CA VAL A 570 20.76 -2.90 -9.09
C VAL A 570 21.31 -4.09 -9.90
N GLU A 571 22.61 -4.35 -9.83
CA GLU A 571 23.28 -5.46 -10.54
C GLU A 571 22.84 -6.83 -10.01
N GLN A 572 22.65 -6.96 -8.70
CA GLN A 572 22.13 -8.16 -8.05
C GLN A 572 20.64 -8.39 -8.30
N GLY A 573 19.94 -7.43 -8.93
CA GLY A 573 18.50 -7.49 -9.11
C GLY A 573 17.74 -7.41 -7.78
N VAL A 574 18.24 -6.61 -6.83
CA VAL A 574 17.52 -6.28 -5.58
C VAL A 574 16.72 -4.99 -5.77
N LEU A 575 17.30 -3.99 -6.43
CA LEU A 575 16.65 -2.72 -6.75
C LEU A 575 16.19 -2.72 -8.22
N HIS A 576 14.89 -2.49 -8.45
CA HIS A 576 14.24 -2.66 -9.76
C HIS A 576 13.64 -1.38 -10.35
N SER A 577 13.53 -0.31 -9.58
CA SER A 577 12.87 0.94 -9.97
C SER A 577 13.33 2.10 -9.08
N GLY A 578 12.94 3.33 -9.43
CA GLY A 578 13.30 4.55 -8.70
C GLY A 578 14.35 5.41 -9.42
N ILE A 579 14.61 6.59 -8.88
CA ILE A 579 15.61 7.56 -9.39
C ILE A 579 16.99 6.92 -9.48
N PHE A 580 17.43 6.26 -8.39
CA PHE A 580 18.78 5.71 -8.34
C PHE A 580 18.95 4.45 -9.18
N TYR A 581 17.88 3.68 -9.38
CA TYR A 581 17.85 2.60 -10.37
C TYR A 581 18.08 3.14 -11.79
N GLU A 582 17.35 4.18 -12.18
CA GLU A 582 17.51 4.80 -13.50
C GLU A 582 18.88 5.46 -13.67
N CYS A 583 19.44 6.08 -12.62
CA CYS A 583 20.81 6.59 -12.65
C CYS A 583 21.83 5.49 -13.00
N VAL A 584 21.75 4.34 -12.32
CA VAL A 584 22.66 3.21 -12.58
C VAL A 584 22.44 2.63 -13.98
N LYS A 585 21.19 2.42 -14.41
CA LYS A 585 20.86 1.86 -15.72
C LYS A 585 21.26 2.77 -16.88
N ALA A 586 21.06 4.08 -16.75
CA ALA A 586 21.39 5.07 -17.77
C ALA A 586 22.87 5.53 -17.70
N GLY A 587 23.64 5.09 -16.70
CA GLY A 587 25.03 5.53 -16.49
C GLY A 587 25.14 7.00 -16.09
N VAL A 588 24.11 7.56 -15.46
CA VAL A 588 24.10 8.95 -14.98
C VAL A 588 24.83 9.01 -13.64
N PRO A 589 25.95 9.74 -13.53
CA PRO A 589 26.69 9.85 -12.28
C PRO A 589 25.88 10.60 -11.23
N PHE A 590 25.98 10.15 -9.98
CA PHE A 590 25.40 10.82 -8.83
C PHE A 590 26.42 11.00 -7.70
N SER A 591 26.19 12.01 -6.85
CA SER A 591 27.00 12.27 -5.65
C SER A 591 26.08 12.53 -4.46
N LEU A 592 26.31 11.78 -3.38
CA LEU A 592 25.56 11.85 -2.13
C LEU A 592 26.43 12.47 -1.04
N ALA A 593 26.29 13.77 -0.81
CA ALA A 593 27.03 14.45 0.24
C ALA A 593 26.42 14.16 1.62
N GLY A 594 27.26 13.73 2.56
CA GLY A 594 26.88 13.42 3.92
C GLY A 594 26.40 14.64 4.72
N SER A 595 25.71 14.38 5.82
CA SER A 595 25.18 15.36 6.76
C SER A 595 25.16 14.81 8.18
N ILE A 596 25.12 15.71 9.16
CA ILE A 596 25.08 15.34 10.58
C ILE A 596 23.81 14.56 10.98
N ARG A 597 22.77 14.60 10.15
CA ARG A 597 21.48 13.93 10.40
C ARG A 597 21.36 12.53 9.79
N ASP A 598 22.39 12.03 9.12
CA ASP A 598 22.25 10.84 8.29
C ASP A 598 22.16 9.54 9.12
N ASP A 599 21.13 8.75 8.82
CA ASP A 599 20.97 7.38 9.31
C ASP A 599 21.70 6.38 8.39
N GLY A 600 22.40 5.42 8.98
CA GLY A 600 23.29 4.48 8.27
C GLY A 600 24.75 4.93 8.35
N PRO A 601 25.26 5.70 7.38
CA PRO A 601 24.65 6.09 6.09
C PRO A 601 24.67 4.95 5.06
N LEU A 602 24.13 5.19 3.86
CA LEU A 602 24.35 4.31 2.70
C LEU A 602 25.85 4.27 2.34
N PRO A 603 26.37 3.15 1.81
CA PRO A 603 27.78 3.04 1.42
C PRO A 603 28.24 4.11 0.43
N ASP A 604 27.33 4.55 -0.45
CA ASP A 604 27.57 5.54 -1.49
C ASP A 604 27.61 7.00 -0.96
N THR A 605 27.31 7.22 0.33
CA THR A 605 27.32 8.56 0.93
C THR A 605 28.74 8.98 1.30
N GLU A 606 29.19 10.10 0.76
CA GLU A 606 30.50 10.68 1.06
C GLU A 606 30.43 11.50 2.36
N MET A 607 31.05 10.97 3.42
CA MET A 607 31.07 11.59 4.75
C MET A 607 32.22 12.58 4.93
N ASP A 608 33.25 12.54 4.07
CA ASP A 608 34.26 13.58 3.97
C ASP A 608 33.73 14.73 3.12
N LEU A 609 33.24 15.77 3.78
CA LEU A 609 32.63 16.92 3.11
C LEU A 609 33.58 17.68 2.18
N ILE A 610 34.90 17.56 2.36
CA ILE A 610 35.87 18.17 1.44
C ILE A 610 35.90 17.39 0.12
N GLN A 611 35.86 16.06 0.20
CA GLN A 611 35.73 15.20 -0.98
C GLN A 611 34.37 15.38 -1.63
N ALA A 612 33.28 15.45 -0.85
CA ALA A 612 31.93 15.69 -1.38
C ALA A 612 31.83 17.01 -2.17
N GLN A 613 32.43 18.10 -1.67
CA GLN A 613 32.48 19.38 -2.40
C GLN A 613 33.31 19.28 -3.69
N THR A 614 34.44 18.56 -3.64
CA THR A 614 35.29 18.33 -4.81
C THR A 614 34.52 17.56 -5.89
N ASP A 615 33.76 16.54 -5.48
CA ASP A 615 32.98 15.72 -6.39
C ASP A 615 31.77 16.47 -6.97
N TYR A 616 31.08 17.27 -6.15
CA TYR A 616 30.04 18.19 -6.61
C TYR A 616 30.55 19.15 -7.67
N ALA A 617 31.70 19.81 -7.41
CA ALA A 617 32.31 20.74 -8.34
C ALA A 617 32.61 20.05 -9.68
N ARG A 618 33.23 18.85 -9.65
CA ARG A 618 33.51 18.03 -10.83
C ARG A 618 32.25 17.70 -11.62
N LEU A 619 31.16 17.35 -10.95
CA LEU A 619 29.91 16.96 -11.61
C LEU A 619 29.14 18.14 -12.22
N ILE A 620 29.31 19.37 -11.71
CA ILE A 620 28.69 20.57 -12.33
C ILE A 620 29.54 21.22 -13.42
N GLU A 621 30.80 20.80 -13.62
CA GLU A 621 31.64 21.34 -14.70
C GLU A 621 30.95 21.19 -16.07
N GLY A 622 30.86 22.29 -16.81
CA GLY A 622 30.21 22.33 -18.12
C GLY A 622 28.69 22.18 -18.10
N ALA A 623 28.02 22.36 -16.95
CA ALA A 623 26.56 22.39 -16.88
C ALA A 623 26.00 23.64 -17.59
N ASP A 624 25.01 23.44 -18.45
CA ASP A 624 24.24 24.52 -19.09
C ASP A 624 23.05 24.95 -18.24
N LEU A 625 22.47 23.99 -17.50
CA LEU A 625 21.31 24.19 -16.63
C LEU A 625 21.44 23.36 -15.36
N ILE A 626 21.10 23.97 -14.22
CA ILE A 626 21.00 23.27 -12.93
C ILE A 626 19.58 23.42 -12.39
N LEU A 627 18.91 22.28 -12.20
CA LEU A 627 17.57 22.20 -11.65
C LEU A 627 17.65 21.84 -10.16
N MET A 628 17.28 22.78 -9.31
CA MET A 628 17.34 22.69 -7.85
C MET A 628 15.95 22.40 -7.29
N LEU A 629 15.75 21.20 -6.76
CA LEU A 629 14.47 20.62 -6.37
C LEU A 629 14.40 20.42 -4.86
N SER A 630 13.87 21.42 -4.15
CA SER A 630 13.53 21.40 -2.71
C SER A 630 14.65 20.85 -1.82
N SER A 631 15.87 21.39 -2.01
CA SER A 631 17.09 20.92 -1.34
C SER A 631 17.93 22.09 -0.84
N MET A 632 17.42 22.86 0.13
CA MET A 632 18.05 24.12 0.58
C MET A 632 19.57 24.05 0.77
N LEU A 633 20.09 23.09 1.55
CA LEU A 633 21.52 22.97 1.84
C LEU A 633 22.35 22.69 0.58
N HIS A 634 21.95 21.69 -0.21
CA HIS A 634 22.69 21.27 -1.40
C HIS A 634 22.57 22.31 -2.52
N SER A 635 21.40 22.91 -2.72
CA SER A 635 21.18 23.98 -3.69
C SER A 635 22.04 25.20 -3.40
N ILE A 636 22.18 25.60 -2.13
CA ILE A 636 23.08 26.69 -1.74
C ILE A 636 24.55 26.31 -1.98
N GLY A 637 24.93 25.08 -1.64
CA GLY A 637 26.28 24.58 -1.90
C GLY A 637 26.63 24.63 -3.39
N VAL A 638 25.77 24.08 -4.25
CA VAL A 638 25.94 24.08 -5.71
C VAL A 638 25.93 25.49 -6.27
N GLY A 639 25.02 26.36 -5.81
CA GLY A 639 24.99 27.76 -6.24
C GLY A 639 26.32 28.49 -5.98
N ASN A 640 27.04 28.18 -4.91
CA ASN A 640 28.35 28.78 -4.62
C ASN A 640 29.48 28.27 -5.52
N MET A 641 29.34 27.05 -6.04
CA MET A 641 30.34 26.40 -6.90
C MET A 641 30.10 26.68 -8.38
N THR A 642 28.94 27.26 -8.73
CA THR A 642 28.53 27.43 -10.13
C THR A 642 29.00 28.78 -10.69
N PRO A 643 29.68 28.83 -11.85
CA PRO A 643 30.05 30.08 -12.49
C PRO A 643 28.82 30.80 -13.12
N ALA A 644 28.97 32.09 -13.44
CA ALA A 644 27.97 32.81 -14.21
C ALA A 644 27.84 32.24 -15.64
N GLY A 645 26.64 32.37 -16.25
CA GLY A 645 26.33 31.80 -17.57
C GLY A 645 25.68 30.42 -17.53
N VAL A 646 25.53 29.84 -16.33
CA VAL A 646 24.77 28.61 -16.11
C VAL A 646 23.36 28.98 -15.66
N LYS A 647 22.34 28.42 -16.33
CA LYS A 647 20.95 28.71 -15.96
C LYS A 647 20.56 27.95 -14.70
N LEU A 648 20.08 28.67 -13.68
CA LEU A 648 19.63 28.07 -12.42
C LEU A 648 18.10 28.09 -12.34
N VAL A 649 17.48 26.94 -12.05
CA VAL A 649 16.04 26.84 -11.82
C VAL A 649 15.82 26.31 -10.42
N CYS A 650 15.29 27.14 -9.52
CA CYS A 650 15.05 26.78 -8.14
C CYS A 650 13.57 26.59 -7.86
N VAL A 651 13.20 25.40 -7.37
CA VAL A 651 11.83 25.02 -7.02
C VAL A 651 11.78 24.60 -5.55
N ASP A 652 11.11 25.38 -4.72
CA ASP A 652 10.93 25.09 -3.29
C ASP A 652 9.61 25.68 -2.81
N ILE A 653 8.90 24.98 -1.93
CA ILE A 653 7.65 25.50 -1.36
C ILE A 653 7.91 26.66 -0.40
N ASN A 654 9.12 26.75 0.16
CA ASN A 654 9.52 27.83 1.05
C ASN A 654 10.11 29.01 0.25
N PRO A 655 9.44 30.17 0.21
CA PRO A 655 9.90 31.32 -0.55
C PRO A 655 11.27 31.82 -0.09
N ALA A 656 11.63 31.65 1.19
CA ALA A 656 12.91 32.11 1.71
C ALA A 656 14.11 31.37 1.09
N VAL A 657 13.93 30.09 0.73
CA VAL A 657 14.96 29.30 0.04
C VAL A 657 15.12 29.81 -1.39
N VAL A 658 14.01 30.01 -2.09
CA VAL A 658 13.99 30.51 -3.47
C VAL A 658 14.62 31.90 -3.55
N THR A 659 14.24 32.83 -2.67
CA THR A 659 14.82 34.18 -2.61
C THR A 659 16.32 34.13 -2.33
N LYS A 660 16.78 33.32 -1.37
CA LYS A 660 18.22 33.19 -1.07
C LYS A 660 19.06 32.70 -2.24
N LEU A 661 18.49 31.87 -3.12
CA LEU A 661 19.18 31.35 -4.30
C LEU A 661 19.12 32.33 -5.47
N ALA A 662 17.99 33.04 -5.64
CA ALA A 662 17.85 34.10 -6.63
C ALA A 662 18.79 35.29 -6.35
N ASP A 663 19.01 35.63 -5.07
CA ASP A 663 19.83 36.78 -4.67
C ASP A 663 21.35 36.54 -4.82
N ARG A 664 21.82 35.31 -5.08
CA ARG A 664 23.25 34.97 -5.16
C ARG A 664 23.90 35.26 -6.53
N GLY A 665 23.37 36.24 -7.26
CA GLY A 665 24.14 36.95 -8.29
C GLY A 665 24.14 36.37 -9.70
N SER A 666 23.33 35.35 -10.00
CA SER A 666 23.11 34.91 -11.38
C SER A 666 21.96 35.71 -12.00
N VAL A 667 22.28 36.56 -12.99
CA VAL A 667 21.28 37.25 -13.85
C VAL A 667 20.31 36.26 -14.54
N GLU A 668 20.64 34.96 -14.49
CA GLU A 668 19.96 33.85 -15.18
C GLU A 668 19.20 32.88 -14.24
N SER A 669 18.96 33.23 -12.96
CA SER A 669 18.17 32.39 -12.05
C SER A 669 16.67 32.57 -12.20
N VAL A 670 15.93 31.46 -12.26
CA VAL A 670 14.46 31.42 -12.18
C VAL A 670 14.04 30.73 -10.89
N GLY A 671 13.30 31.45 -10.05
CA GLY A 671 12.72 30.91 -8.81
C GLY A 671 11.23 30.62 -8.96
N VAL A 672 10.80 29.44 -8.48
CA VAL A 672 9.40 28.99 -8.45
C VAL A 672 9.06 28.55 -7.04
N VAL A 673 8.04 29.18 -6.47
CA VAL A 673 7.52 28.81 -5.15
C VAL A 673 6.30 27.92 -5.33
N THR A 674 6.49 26.60 -5.26
CA THR A 674 5.43 25.61 -5.49
C THR A 674 5.81 24.24 -4.93
N ASP A 675 4.85 23.31 -4.91
CA ASP A 675 5.10 21.91 -4.63
C ASP A 675 5.99 21.29 -5.73
N VAL A 676 7.08 20.65 -5.32
CA VAL A 676 8.08 20.14 -6.27
C VAL A 676 7.58 18.92 -7.05
N GLY A 677 6.69 18.11 -6.48
CA GLY A 677 6.03 16.99 -7.16
C GLY A 677 5.10 17.49 -8.25
N LEU A 678 4.28 18.51 -7.95
CA LEU A 678 3.43 19.19 -8.93
C LEU A 678 4.25 19.80 -10.05
N PHE A 679 5.35 20.49 -9.73
CA PHE A 679 6.25 21.06 -10.73
C PHE A 679 6.79 19.98 -11.68
N LEU A 680 7.29 18.86 -11.14
CA LEU A 680 7.82 17.75 -11.94
C LEU A 680 6.74 17.06 -12.78
N SER A 681 5.53 16.90 -12.24
CA SER A 681 4.38 16.34 -12.96
C SER A 681 4.01 17.19 -14.19
N LEU A 682 3.88 18.51 -14.00
CA LEU A 682 3.63 19.44 -15.09
C LEU A 682 4.78 19.46 -16.11
N LEU A 683 6.02 19.39 -15.63
CA LEU A 683 7.21 19.37 -16.49
C LEU A 683 7.25 18.15 -17.40
N VAL A 684 7.03 16.95 -16.86
CA VAL A 684 6.98 15.72 -17.66
C VAL A 684 5.82 15.75 -18.65
N ARG A 685 4.63 16.20 -18.23
CA ARG A 685 3.47 16.35 -19.13
C ARG A 685 3.76 17.31 -20.28
N GLN A 686 4.43 18.42 -19.99
CA GLN A 686 4.80 19.40 -21.01
C GLN A 686 5.88 18.89 -21.96
N LEU A 687 6.86 18.12 -21.46
CA LEU A 687 7.88 17.48 -22.30
C LEU A 687 7.26 16.45 -23.25
N HIS A 688 6.32 15.63 -22.77
CA HIS A 688 5.56 14.72 -23.62
C HIS A 688 4.78 15.47 -24.73
N TYR A 689 4.17 16.61 -24.40
CA TYR A 689 3.50 17.46 -25.39
C TYR A 689 4.44 18.09 -26.42
N LEU A 690 5.74 18.25 -26.10
CA LEU A 690 6.72 18.80 -27.04
C LEU A 690 7.34 17.72 -27.94
N ASP A 691 7.33 16.46 -27.51
CA ASP A 691 7.91 15.32 -28.24
C ASP A 691 6.88 14.58 -29.11
N HIS A 692 5.59 14.79 -28.88
CA HIS A 692 4.46 14.35 -29.70
C HIS A 692 3.75 15.54 -30.36
#